data_AF-A0A2V5XJ69-F1
#
_entry.id   AF-A0A2V5XJ69-F1
#
_cell.length_a   1.000
_cell.length_b   1.000
_cell.length_c   1.000
_cell.angle_alpha   90.00
_cell.angle_beta   90.00
_cell.angle_gamma   90.00
#
_symmetry.space_group_name_H-M   'P 1'
#
loop_
_entity.id
_entity.type
_entity.pdbx_description
1 polymer ?
#
loop_
_entity_poly.entity_id
_entity_poly.type
_entity_poly.pdbx_seq_one_letter_code
_entity_poly.pdbx_strand_id
1 'polypeptide(L)'
;MQWQVSTNSGVSFSDIPLATSTTLTINNPTVAISGNQYHAVFTNSCTPATATSNAATLTVTKVHLTVTADDKSRAYGAANPTFTATITGFVGTDTVTVVSGSPTFSGTGPSSTATTTIGNYVITPALGTLSAANYDFTTFNNGTLAINPVTATVKADNKSKPYGDLNPALTATVTGTVNGDVLNYTLATTAVQFSNVGNYPITVTLGSNPNYTVTPTDGTLTVNPRPATVKADDKNKFYGDLNPALTATVTGTVNGDALNYTLATTAVQFSNVGNYPITVAPGLNPNYDVTPTDGTLTVNKKAISHTIGNDSHDYGSTANLAADLGATFLTGVNGENLAIAYSSTGNTTTSNVGTYAISGLVSNGTGLASNYIVTLTNGTLTVNKKAISHTIGNDSHDYGSTANLAADLGATFLTGVNGENLAIAYSSTGNTVLANVGIYAITGVVSDGTGLLSNYDVTLTNGTLTVTKAHLTVTAVDKTKIYDGAVFSPFTATLSGFKNGETDSGLRAALALSGAAGFGPTATTTAFLPGTYTITPSVGSLSATNYDFTPLVNGTLTITYGTCSGSEAGGVILPPINSDGTSVYPRKGGSTIPVKFTVCDANGNPISNPAAVFAGTGGTLTMLSAVRGQLGTVNEVGENAIPDAAFRFTGSQWIFNMATTNLTAGYDYTFRINLAYGSIIFKVGVK
;
A
#
# COMPACT_ATOMS: atom_id res chain seq x y z
N MET A 1 -120.94 -125.92 32.01
CA MET A 1 -121.01 -124.53 31.52
C MET A 1 -119.77 -124.29 30.67
N GLN A 2 -119.91 -123.60 29.55
CA GLN A 2 -118.82 -123.28 28.64
C GLN A 2 -119.07 -121.90 28.03
N TRP A 3 -118.14 -120.95 28.18
CA TRP A 3 -118.21 -119.67 27.47
C TRP A 3 -117.84 -119.86 26.02
N GLN A 4 -118.55 -119.17 25.15
CA GLN A 4 -118.27 -119.10 23.73
C GLN A 4 -118.16 -117.64 23.29
N VAL A 5 -117.33 -117.38 22.29
CA VAL A 5 -117.16 -116.07 21.67
C VAL A 5 -117.64 -116.11 20.23
N SER A 6 -118.24 -115.02 19.80
CA SER A 6 -118.48 -114.70 18.42
C SER A 6 -117.64 -113.50 18.02
N THR A 7 -116.83 -113.66 16.98
CA THR A 7 -116.07 -112.58 16.33
C THR A 7 -116.79 -112.03 15.10
N ASN A 8 -117.96 -112.57 14.77
CA ASN A 8 -118.78 -112.21 13.62
C ASN A 8 -120.18 -111.73 14.03
N SER A 9 -120.24 -110.91 15.08
CA SER A 9 -121.48 -110.24 15.54
C SER A 9 -122.62 -111.19 15.94
N GLY A 10 -122.29 -112.31 16.59
CA GLY A 10 -123.26 -113.25 17.13
C GLY A 10 -123.80 -114.28 16.13
N VAL A 11 -123.29 -114.33 14.89
CA VAL A 11 -123.73 -115.30 13.88
C VAL A 11 -123.31 -116.72 14.24
N SER A 12 -122.06 -116.90 14.66
CA SER A 12 -121.56 -118.18 15.15
C SER A 12 -120.74 -117.98 16.41
N PHE A 13 -120.89 -118.92 17.34
CA PHE A 13 -120.15 -118.94 18.60
C PHE A 13 -119.22 -120.15 18.65
N SER A 14 -117.99 -119.91 19.06
CA SER A 14 -116.97 -120.94 19.27
C SER A 14 -116.55 -120.99 20.72
N ASP A 15 -116.36 -122.19 21.26
CA ASP A 15 -115.91 -122.37 22.64
C ASP A 15 -114.62 -121.60 22.88
N ILE A 16 -114.62 -120.79 23.94
CA ILE A 16 -113.40 -120.18 24.46
C ILE A 16 -112.72 -121.27 25.31
N PRO A 17 -111.55 -121.77 24.90
CA PRO A 17 -110.95 -122.91 25.57
C PRO A 17 -110.83 -122.70 27.08
N LEU A 18 -111.25 -123.71 27.85
CA LEU A 18 -111.16 -123.76 29.33
C LEU A 18 -111.98 -122.70 30.08
N ALA A 19 -112.76 -121.86 29.40
CA ALA A 19 -113.62 -120.88 30.03
C ALA A 19 -114.93 -121.52 30.54
N THR A 20 -114.84 -122.36 31.55
CA THR A 20 -115.98 -123.09 32.15
C THR A 20 -116.50 -122.46 33.45
N SER A 21 -115.86 -121.39 33.93
CA SER A 21 -116.25 -120.64 35.12
C SER A 21 -117.50 -119.79 34.91
N THR A 22 -118.21 -119.46 35.99
CA THR A 22 -119.40 -118.59 35.97
C THR A 22 -119.11 -117.15 35.53
N THR A 23 -117.84 -116.71 35.58
CA THR A 23 -117.38 -115.40 35.10
C THR A 23 -116.25 -115.57 34.08
N LEU A 24 -116.32 -114.86 32.96
CA LEU A 24 -115.23 -114.74 31.99
C LEU A 24 -114.45 -113.44 32.23
N THR A 25 -113.15 -113.55 32.51
CA THR A 25 -112.24 -112.40 32.60
C THR A 25 -111.40 -112.32 31.33
N ILE A 26 -111.46 -111.18 30.64
CA ILE A 26 -110.62 -110.88 29.48
C ILE A 26 -109.53 -109.93 29.94
N ASN A 27 -108.30 -110.42 30.02
CA ASN A 27 -107.15 -109.60 30.43
C ASN A 27 -106.58 -108.84 29.22
N ASN A 28 -106.22 -107.57 29.43
CA ASN A 28 -105.65 -106.66 28.44
C ASN A 28 -106.40 -106.66 27.09
N PRO A 29 -107.72 -106.44 27.11
CA PRO A 29 -108.49 -106.44 25.87
C PRO A 29 -108.00 -105.32 24.94
N THR A 30 -107.70 -105.66 23.69
CA THR A 30 -107.28 -104.69 22.67
C THR A 30 -108.47 -104.25 21.82
N VAL A 31 -108.34 -103.13 21.12
CA VAL A 31 -109.42 -102.64 20.24
C VAL A 31 -109.76 -103.65 19.14
N ALA A 32 -108.83 -104.52 18.75
CA ALA A 32 -109.05 -105.58 17.77
C ALA A 32 -110.11 -106.62 18.19
N ILE A 33 -110.38 -106.79 19.49
CA ILE A 33 -111.41 -107.69 20.00
C ILE A 33 -112.69 -106.94 20.46
N SER A 34 -112.74 -105.62 20.23
CA SER A 34 -113.95 -104.82 20.43
C SER A 34 -115.03 -105.25 19.43
N GLY A 35 -116.28 -105.37 19.88
CA GLY A 35 -117.41 -105.89 19.09
C GLY A 35 -117.58 -107.41 19.15
N ASN A 36 -116.61 -108.15 19.68
CA ASN A 36 -116.79 -109.57 19.95
C ASN A 36 -117.91 -109.78 20.99
N GLN A 37 -118.75 -110.77 20.76
CA GLN A 37 -119.86 -111.12 21.65
C GLN A 37 -119.56 -112.41 22.40
N TYR A 38 -119.88 -112.43 23.70
CA TYR A 38 -119.54 -113.52 24.60
C TYR A 38 -120.79 -114.02 25.30
N HIS A 39 -121.07 -115.31 25.23
CA HIS A 39 -122.17 -115.94 25.97
C HIS A 39 -121.71 -117.20 26.70
N ALA A 40 -122.52 -117.67 27.63
CA ALA A 40 -122.29 -118.92 28.32
C ALA A 40 -123.36 -119.96 27.94
N VAL A 41 -122.92 -121.15 27.59
CA VAL A 41 -123.77 -122.31 27.36
C VAL A 41 -123.75 -123.19 28.61
N PHE A 42 -124.92 -123.49 29.15
CA PHE A 42 -125.11 -124.39 30.29
C PHE A 42 -125.77 -125.68 29.81
N THR A 43 -125.25 -126.82 30.27
CA THR A 43 -125.72 -128.14 29.88
C THR A 43 -126.19 -128.87 31.13
N ASN A 44 -127.38 -129.48 31.10
CA ASN A 44 -127.91 -130.31 32.18
C ASN A 44 -128.63 -131.57 31.64
N SER A 45 -129.15 -132.42 32.52
CA SER A 45 -129.78 -133.70 32.17
C SER A 45 -131.29 -133.64 31.87
N CYS A 46 -131.93 -132.45 31.94
CA CYS A 46 -133.36 -132.26 31.66
C CYS A 46 -133.59 -131.96 30.17
N THR A 47 -134.80 -132.17 29.63
CA THR A 47 -135.10 -131.89 28.20
C THR A 47 -135.80 -130.52 28.03
N PRO A 48 -135.28 -129.60 27.19
CA PRO A 48 -134.03 -129.68 26.41
C PRO A 48 -132.76 -129.48 27.27
N ALA A 49 -131.69 -130.23 26.92
CA ALA A 49 -130.47 -130.42 27.73
C ALA A 49 -129.50 -129.22 27.79
N THR A 50 -129.81 -128.11 27.12
CA THR A 50 -128.95 -126.91 27.12
C THR A 50 -129.77 -125.63 27.23
N ALA A 51 -129.21 -124.67 27.97
CA ALA A 51 -129.67 -123.29 28.05
C ALA A 51 -128.49 -122.36 27.78
N THR A 52 -128.67 -121.35 26.92
CA THR A 52 -127.62 -120.40 26.55
C THR A 52 -127.99 -119.01 27.05
N SER A 53 -127.03 -118.28 27.62
CA SER A 53 -127.23 -116.89 28.02
C SER A 53 -127.37 -116.00 26.78
N ASN A 54 -127.91 -114.80 26.97
CA ASN A 54 -127.70 -113.74 25.99
C ASN A 54 -126.20 -113.43 25.85
N ALA A 55 -125.79 -112.99 24.67
CA ALA A 55 -124.42 -112.59 24.43
C ALA A 55 -124.19 -111.14 24.88
N ALA A 56 -123.06 -110.92 25.57
CA ALA A 56 -122.57 -109.61 25.95
C ALA A 56 -121.50 -109.15 24.95
N THR A 57 -121.60 -107.93 24.45
CA THR A 57 -120.60 -107.37 23.53
C THR A 57 -119.49 -106.69 24.32
N LEU A 58 -118.23 -107.07 24.09
CA LEU A 58 -117.08 -106.36 24.63
C LEU A 58 -116.86 -105.08 23.83
N THR A 59 -116.83 -103.93 24.49
CA THR A 59 -116.39 -102.67 23.85
C THR A 59 -115.08 -102.25 24.46
N VAL A 60 -114.05 -102.09 23.61
CA VAL A 60 -112.75 -101.52 23.98
C VAL A 60 -112.59 -100.21 23.23
N THR A 61 -112.39 -99.12 23.97
CA THR A 61 -112.07 -97.80 23.41
C THR A 61 -110.57 -97.58 23.40
N LYS A 62 -110.09 -96.77 22.46
CA LYS A 62 -108.69 -96.34 22.45
C LYS A 62 -108.41 -95.42 23.63
N VAL A 63 -107.18 -95.47 24.13
CA VAL A 63 -106.67 -94.53 25.12
C VAL A 63 -105.99 -93.36 24.41
N HIS A 64 -106.20 -92.15 24.92
CA HIS A 64 -105.69 -90.92 24.32
C HIS A 64 -104.23 -90.63 24.71
N LEU A 65 -103.36 -90.48 23.72
CA LEU A 65 -102.00 -89.96 23.87
C LEU A 65 -101.95 -88.46 23.58
N THR A 66 -100.99 -87.80 24.25
CA THR A 66 -100.68 -86.39 24.06
C THR A 66 -99.34 -86.25 23.36
N VAL A 67 -99.27 -85.42 22.32
CA VAL A 67 -98.03 -85.06 21.62
C VAL A 67 -97.65 -83.64 22.01
N THR A 68 -96.49 -83.45 22.63
CA THR A 68 -95.99 -82.13 23.01
C THR A 68 -94.73 -81.82 22.21
N ALA A 69 -94.74 -80.74 21.42
CA ALA A 69 -93.53 -80.32 20.70
C ALA A 69 -92.49 -79.78 21.69
N ASP A 70 -91.22 -80.14 21.48
CA ASP A 70 -90.13 -79.68 22.33
C ASP A 70 -89.75 -78.23 21.97
N ASP A 71 -89.46 -77.43 22.99
CA ASP A 71 -88.89 -76.09 22.78
C ASP A 71 -87.51 -76.18 22.12
N LYS A 72 -87.24 -75.24 21.20
CA LYS A 72 -85.98 -75.13 20.47
C LYS A 72 -85.48 -73.69 20.43
N SER A 73 -84.21 -73.51 20.09
CA SER A 73 -83.66 -72.18 19.84
C SER A 73 -82.69 -72.19 18.67
N ARG A 74 -82.47 -71.01 18.08
CA ARG A 74 -81.42 -70.74 17.09
C ARG A 74 -80.95 -69.29 17.17
N ALA A 75 -79.79 -69.00 16.60
CA ALA A 75 -79.38 -67.62 16.34
C ALA A 75 -80.11 -67.05 15.11
N TYR A 76 -80.27 -65.74 15.09
CA TYR A 76 -80.73 -65.00 13.90
C TYR A 76 -79.84 -65.33 12.68
N GLY A 77 -80.47 -65.52 11.52
CA GLY A 77 -79.78 -65.96 10.29
C GLY A 77 -79.45 -67.46 10.20
N ALA A 78 -79.47 -68.22 11.31
CA ALA A 78 -79.21 -69.67 11.28
C ALA A 78 -80.42 -70.45 10.75
N ALA A 79 -80.22 -71.67 10.24
CA ALA A 79 -81.32 -72.56 9.86
C ALA A 79 -82.13 -73.00 11.10
N ASN A 80 -83.41 -73.38 10.90
CA ASN A 80 -84.21 -73.98 11.95
C ASN A 80 -83.58 -75.33 12.40
N PRO A 81 -83.48 -75.62 13.70
CA PRO A 81 -83.12 -76.94 14.17
C PRO A 81 -84.23 -77.94 13.82
N THR A 82 -83.90 -79.23 13.81
CA THR A 82 -84.91 -80.28 13.66
C THR A 82 -85.90 -80.22 14.82
N PHE A 83 -87.19 -80.06 14.51
CA PHE A 83 -88.26 -80.08 15.50
C PHE A 83 -88.56 -81.51 15.95
N THR A 84 -88.80 -81.67 17.24
CA THR A 84 -89.02 -82.96 17.90
C THR A 84 -90.21 -82.85 18.85
N ALA A 85 -90.79 -83.98 19.25
CA ALA A 85 -91.91 -84.00 20.18
C ALA A 85 -91.78 -85.19 21.14
N THR A 86 -92.30 -84.98 22.34
CA THR A 86 -92.45 -86.00 23.36
C THR A 86 -93.91 -86.49 23.38
N ILE A 87 -94.10 -87.82 23.34
CA ILE A 87 -95.43 -88.45 23.39
C ILE A 87 -95.64 -89.03 24.79
N THR A 88 -96.77 -88.70 25.43
CA THR A 88 -97.09 -89.12 26.80
C THR A 88 -98.53 -89.63 26.91
N GLY A 89 -98.85 -90.32 28.01
CA GLY A 89 -100.19 -90.87 28.27
C GLY A 89 -100.32 -92.38 28.05
N PHE A 90 -99.20 -93.09 27.85
CA PHE A 90 -99.17 -94.55 27.80
C PHE A 90 -99.65 -95.16 29.11
N VAL A 91 -100.34 -96.31 29.05
CA VAL A 91 -100.92 -96.98 30.22
C VAL A 91 -100.21 -98.32 30.45
N GLY A 92 -100.00 -98.68 31.72
CA GLY A 92 -99.35 -99.92 32.09
C GLY A 92 -97.84 -99.90 31.79
N THR A 93 -97.35 -100.92 31.09
CA THR A 93 -95.94 -101.06 30.70
C THR A 93 -95.64 -100.55 29.28
N ASP A 94 -96.63 -100.02 28.57
CA ASP A 94 -96.45 -99.49 27.22
C ASP A 94 -95.55 -98.24 27.25
N THR A 95 -94.76 -98.07 26.18
CA THR A 95 -93.90 -96.89 25.95
C THR A 95 -94.04 -96.42 24.50
N VAL A 96 -93.28 -95.40 24.09
CA VAL A 96 -93.31 -94.88 22.70
C VAL A 96 -93.06 -95.94 21.62
N THR A 97 -92.51 -97.11 21.96
CA THR A 97 -92.28 -98.22 21.03
C THR A 97 -93.56 -98.83 20.43
N VAL A 98 -94.73 -98.62 21.05
CA VAL A 98 -96.02 -99.03 20.47
C VAL A 98 -96.59 -98.03 19.46
N VAL A 99 -95.90 -96.89 19.28
CA VAL A 99 -96.23 -95.86 18.30
C VAL A 99 -95.31 -96.01 17.09
N SER A 100 -95.89 -95.85 15.90
CA SER A 100 -95.17 -95.78 14.64
C SER A 100 -95.42 -94.44 13.94
N GLY A 101 -94.55 -94.08 13.00
CA GLY A 101 -94.63 -92.80 12.29
C GLY A 101 -94.01 -91.63 13.07
N SER A 102 -94.29 -90.41 12.65
CA SER A 102 -93.77 -89.20 13.28
C SER A 102 -94.79 -88.05 13.17
N PRO A 103 -94.83 -87.16 14.17
CA PRO A 103 -95.65 -85.96 14.05
C PRO A 103 -95.11 -85.07 12.94
N THR A 104 -95.98 -84.28 12.35
CA THR A 104 -95.56 -83.14 11.53
C THR A 104 -95.55 -81.89 12.40
N PHE A 105 -94.65 -80.96 12.11
CA PHE A 105 -94.59 -79.68 12.80
C PHE A 105 -94.97 -78.57 11.82
N SER A 106 -95.93 -77.77 12.22
CA SER A 106 -96.32 -76.53 11.54
C SER A 106 -96.18 -75.39 12.54
N GLY A 107 -96.07 -74.16 12.08
CA GLY A 107 -95.98 -73.02 12.99
C GLY A 107 -96.02 -71.74 12.18
N THR A 108 -96.48 -70.67 12.81
CA THR A 108 -96.40 -69.30 12.27
C THR A 108 -94.97 -68.74 12.31
N GLY A 109 -93.99 -69.50 12.83
CA GLY A 109 -92.57 -69.33 12.55
C GLY A 109 -92.23 -70.01 11.22
N PRO A 110 -91.73 -69.28 10.21
CA PRO A 110 -91.89 -69.65 8.82
C PRO A 110 -91.09 -70.89 8.41
N SER A 111 -91.52 -71.46 7.29
CA SER A 111 -90.65 -71.99 6.25
C SER A 111 -89.26 -71.35 6.31
N SER A 112 -88.24 -72.20 6.39
CA SER A 112 -86.80 -71.90 6.40
C SER A 112 -86.39 -70.64 5.63
N THR A 113 -86.50 -69.46 6.23
CA THR A 113 -85.92 -68.23 5.68
C THR A 113 -85.11 -67.56 6.77
N ALA A 114 -83.85 -67.27 6.43
CA ALA A 114 -82.86 -66.70 7.33
C ALA A 114 -83.20 -65.28 7.83
N THR A 115 -84.36 -64.72 7.47
CA THR A 115 -84.78 -63.33 7.66
C THR A 115 -85.80 -63.11 8.79
N THR A 116 -86.26 -64.17 9.46
CA THR A 116 -87.16 -64.03 10.61
C THR A 116 -86.45 -63.29 11.75
N THR A 117 -87.01 -62.16 12.21
CA THR A 117 -86.47 -61.36 13.32
C THR A 117 -86.38 -62.16 14.62
N ILE A 118 -85.63 -61.65 15.59
CA ILE A 118 -85.57 -62.25 16.92
C ILE A 118 -86.96 -62.28 17.59
N GLY A 119 -87.16 -63.24 18.48
CA GLY A 119 -88.42 -63.42 19.20
C GLY A 119 -88.75 -64.88 19.45
N ASN A 120 -89.89 -65.10 20.11
CA ASN A 120 -90.42 -66.43 20.41
C ASN A 120 -91.54 -66.74 19.44
N TYR A 121 -91.42 -67.86 18.75
CA TYR A 121 -92.37 -68.33 17.74
C TYR A 121 -92.93 -69.68 18.15
N VAL A 122 -94.19 -69.95 17.79
CA VAL A 122 -94.87 -71.18 18.19
C VAL A 122 -94.51 -72.34 17.26
N ILE A 123 -94.16 -73.51 17.82
CA ILE A 123 -94.02 -74.79 17.15
C ILE A 123 -95.27 -75.61 17.43
N THR A 124 -96.11 -75.83 16.42
CA THR A 124 -97.38 -76.55 16.54
C THR A 124 -97.25 -77.97 15.98
N PRO A 125 -97.27 -79.01 16.85
CA PRO A 125 -97.29 -80.38 16.37
C PRO A 125 -98.67 -80.74 15.82
N ALA A 126 -98.69 -81.61 14.82
CA ALA A 126 -99.88 -82.22 14.26
C ALA A 126 -99.65 -83.73 14.10
N LEU A 127 -100.74 -84.48 13.87
CA LEU A 127 -100.72 -85.94 13.83
C LEU A 127 -99.64 -86.50 12.88
N GLY A 128 -99.45 -85.89 11.71
CA GLY A 128 -98.50 -86.38 10.72
C GLY A 128 -98.82 -87.82 10.30
N THR A 129 -97.86 -88.72 10.47
CA THR A 129 -98.00 -90.15 10.21
C THR A 129 -98.12 -90.99 11.48
N LEU A 130 -98.32 -90.36 12.65
CA LEU A 130 -98.42 -91.06 13.92
C LEU A 130 -99.59 -92.05 13.93
N SER A 131 -99.29 -93.30 14.31
CA SER A 131 -100.27 -94.37 14.41
C SER A 131 -99.94 -95.33 15.54
N ALA A 132 -100.98 -95.76 16.26
CA ALA A 132 -100.92 -96.76 17.31
C ALA A 132 -102.21 -97.60 17.30
N ALA A 133 -102.08 -98.91 17.57
CA ALA A 133 -103.20 -99.85 17.47
C ALA A 133 -104.28 -99.60 18.55
N ASN A 134 -103.84 -99.43 19.81
CA ASN A 134 -104.72 -99.28 20.98
C ASN A 134 -104.83 -97.85 21.50
N TYR A 135 -104.14 -96.91 20.85
CA TYR A 135 -104.14 -95.50 21.23
C TYR A 135 -104.57 -94.61 20.07
N ASP A 136 -105.12 -93.46 20.39
CA ASP A 136 -105.34 -92.34 19.48
C ASP A 136 -104.63 -91.09 20.01
N PHE A 137 -104.48 -90.06 19.17
CA PHE A 137 -103.79 -88.81 19.53
C PHE A 137 -104.79 -87.67 19.48
N THR A 138 -105.22 -87.19 20.63
CA THR A 138 -106.29 -86.16 20.70
C THR A 138 -105.80 -84.82 21.25
N THR A 139 -104.63 -84.79 21.88
CA THR A 139 -104.07 -83.56 22.45
C THR A 139 -102.70 -83.26 21.83
N PHE A 140 -102.55 -82.06 21.28
CA PHE A 140 -101.33 -81.55 20.67
C PHE A 140 -100.93 -80.25 21.36
N ASN A 141 -99.84 -80.29 22.13
CA ASN A 141 -99.33 -79.14 22.85
C ASN A 141 -98.19 -78.48 22.07
N ASN A 142 -98.27 -77.16 21.93
CA ASN A 142 -97.25 -76.38 21.24
C ASN A 142 -95.95 -76.30 22.03
N GLY A 143 -94.83 -76.26 21.32
CA GLY A 143 -93.53 -75.82 21.81
C GLY A 143 -93.21 -74.41 21.30
N THR A 144 -92.02 -73.92 21.61
CA THR A 144 -91.54 -72.57 21.27
C THR A 144 -90.19 -72.63 20.57
N LEU A 145 -90.03 -71.90 19.47
CA LEU A 145 -88.76 -71.59 18.84
C LEU A 145 -88.31 -70.19 19.29
N ALA A 146 -87.25 -70.10 20.09
CA ALA A 146 -86.59 -68.85 20.44
C ALA A 146 -85.51 -68.49 19.39
N ILE A 147 -85.63 -67.33 18.75
CA ILE A 147 -84.61 -66.78 17.86
C ILE A 147 -83.83 -65.71 18.64
N ASN A 148 -82.55 -65.97 18.88
CA ASN A 148 -81.66 -65.12 19.66
C ASN A 148 -80.82 -64.20 18.77
N PRO A 149 -80.44 -62.99 19.24
CA PRO A 149 -79.58 -62.09 18.48
C PRO A 149 -78.18 -62.70 18.24
N VAL A 150 -77.54 -62.26 17.16
CA VAL A 150 -76.14 -62.61 16.84
C VAL A 150 -75.21 -61.45 17.18
N THR A 151 -73.95 -61.74 17.50
CA THR A 151 -72.97 -60.69 17.80
C THR A 151 -72.43 -60.05 16.53
N ALA A 152 -72.35 -58.72 16.53
CA ALA A 152 -71.69 -57.95 15.48
C ALA A 152 -70.84 -56.84 16.09
N THR A 153 -69.87 -56.33 15.34
CA THR A 153 -69.02 -55.21 15.77
C THR A 153 -69.05 -54.07 14.76
N VAL A 154 -69.01 -52.84 15.26
CA VAL A 154 -68.82 -51.63 14.48
C VAL A 154 -67.60 -50.92 15.03
N LYS A 155 -66.53 -50.87 14.25
CA LYS A 155 -65.29 -50.20 14.64
C LYS A 155 -65.05 -49.01 13.72
N ALA A 156 -65.05 -47.80 14.26
CA ALA A 156 -64.67 -46.62 13.49
C ALA A 156 -63.19 -46.70 13.08
N ASP A 157 -62.90 -46.38 11.83
CA ASP A 157 -61.53 -46.39 11.32
C ASP A 157 -60.78 -45.14 11.81
N ASN A 158 -59.52 -45.31 12.20
CA ASN A 158 -58.66 -44.16 12.51
C ASN A 158 -58.42 -43.33 11.24
N LYS A 159 -58.39 -42.01 11.41
CA LYS A 159 -58.14 -41.05 10.34
C LYS A 159 -57.09 -40.05 10.78
N SER A 160 -56.52 -39.32 9.82
CA SER A 160 -55.65 -38.19 10.12
C SER A 160 -55.85 -37.07 9.12
N LYS A 161 -55.47 -35.86 9.51
CA LYS A 161 -55.42 -34.68 8.63
C LYS A 161 -54.33 -33.70 9.08
N PRO A 162 -53.75 -32.88 8.20
CA PRO A 162 -53.01 -31.70 8.58
C PRO A 162 -53.91 -30.65 9.24
N TYR A 163 -53.34 -29.82 10.12
CA TYR A 163 -54.03 -28.65 10.66
C TYR A 163 -54.54 -27.72 9.53
N GLY A 164 -55.79 -27.27 9.66
CA GLY A 164 -56.47 -26.39 8.71
C GLY A 164 -57.16 -27.08 7.54
N ASP A 165 -56.94 -28.38 7.34
CA ASP A 165 -57.64 -29.15 6.31
C ASP A 165 -59.04 -29.57 6.80
N LEU A 166 -59.97 -29.76 5.87
CA LEU A 166 -61.29 -30.31 6.19
C LEU A 166 -61.17 -31.73 6.76
N ASN A 167 -62.14 -32.12 7.59
CA ASN A 167 -62.16 -33.48 8.10
C ASN A 167 -62.33 -34.48 6.95
N PRO A 168 -61.59 -35.60 6.94
CA PRO A 168 -61.82 -36.67 5.99
C PRO A 168 -63.19 -37.32 6.25
N ALA A 169 -63.72 -38.03 5.25
CA ALA A 169 -64.91 -38.84 5.43
C ALA A 169 -64.66 -39.90 6.52
N LEU A 170 -65.56 -39.95 7.51
CA LEU A 170 -65.52 -40.94 8.58
C LEU A 170 -66.05 -42.28 8.05
N THR A 171 -65.34 -43.36 8.36
CA THR A 171 -65.70 -44.72 7.92
C THR A 171 -65.61 -45.68 9.10
N ALA A 172 -66.28 -46.82 9.00
CA ALA A 172 -66.20 -47.89 9.99
C ALA A 172 -66.12 -49.25 9.31
N THR A 173 -65.41 -50.16 9.95
CA THR A 173 -65.37 -51.57 9.61
C THR A 173 -66.45 -52.30 10.41
N VAL A 174 -67.40 -52.94 9.71
CA VAL A 174 -68.49 -53.73 10.30
C VAL A 174 -68.23 -55.21 10.07
N THR A 175 -68.34 -56.03 11.12
CA THR A 175 -68.17 -57.49 11.03
C THR A 175 -69.20 -58.24 11.87
N GLY A 176 -69.47 -59.51 11.55
CA GLY A 176 -70.43 -60.36 12.27
C GLY A 176 -71.88 -60.23 11.80
N THR A 177 -72.16 -59.42 10.76
CA THR A 177 -73.48 -59.35 10.12
C THR A 177 -73.74 -60.60 9.27
N VAL A 178 -74.89 -61.23 9.47
CA VAL A 178 -75.43 -62.28 8.60
C VAL A 178 -76.28 -61.70 7.48
N ASN A 179 -76.47 -62.45 6.39
CA ASN A 179 -77.38 -62.12 5.27
C ASN A 179 -77.14 -60.77 4.54
N GLY A 180 -75.99 -60.12 4.74
CA GLY A 180 -75.73 -58.80 4.17
C GLY A 180 -76.49 -57.67 4.85
N ASP A 181 -77.04 -57.90 6.04
CA ASP A 181 -77.77 -56.89 6.81
C ASP A 181 -76.86 -55.69 7.12
N VAL A 182 -77.43 -54.50 7.02
CA VAL A 182 -76.76 -53.23 7.34
C VAL A 182 -77.14 -52.82 8.75
N LEU A 183 -76.14 -52.61 9.61
CA LEU A 183 -76.37 -52.09 10.96
C LEU A 183 -76.67 -50.58 10.92
N ASN A 184 -77.57 -50.14 11.79
CA ASN A 184 -77.85 -48.73 12.02
C ASN A 184 -76.84 -48.15 13.02
N TYR A 185 -75.95 -47.28 12.55
CA TYR A 185 -74.99 -46.54 13.36
C TYR A 185 -74.68 -45.19 12.71
N THR A 186 -74.13 -44.27 13.50
CA THR A 186 -73.58 -43.00 13.02
C THR A 186 -72.18 -42.80 13.58
N LEU A 187 -71.37 -42.04 12.84
CA LEU A 187 -70.00 -41.68 13.22
C LEU A 187 -69.93 -40.16 13.38
N ALA A 188 -69.33 -39.70 14.47
CA ALA A 188 -69.14 -38.27 14.72
C ALA A 188 -67.78 -38.00 15.36
N THR A 189 -67.24 -36.81 15.12
CA THR A 189 -66.06 -36.30 15.83
C THR A 189 -66.30 -34.83 16.18
N THR A 190 -65.70 -34.37 17.28
CA THR A 190 -65.75 -32.97 17.70
C THR A 190 -64.73 -32.09 16.97
N ALA A 191 -63.78 -32.69 16.24
CA ALA A 191 -62.83 -31.93 15.43
C ALA A 191 -63.56 -31.15 14.33
N VAL A 192 -63.12 -29.94 14.07
CA VAL A 192 -63.52 -29.10 12.93
C VAL A 192 -62.30 -28.76 12.09
N GLN A 193 -62.48 -28.03 10.97
CA GLN A 193 -61.39 -27.70 10.04
C GLN A 193 -60.12 -27.17 10.73
N PHE A 194 -60.26 -26.20 11.65
CA PHE A 194 -59.17 -25.55 12.38
C PHE A 194 -59.03 -26.02 13.84
N SER A 195 -59.47 -27.23 14.16
CA SER A 195 -59.14 -27.83 15.46
C SER A 195 -57.62 -27.95 15.61
N ASN A 196 -57.12 -27.61 16.80
CA ASN A 196 -55.69 -27.66 17.11
C ASN A 196 -55.11 -29.07 16.90
N VAL A 197 -53.80 -29.14 16.72
CA VAL A 197 -53.06 -30.40 16.68
C VAL A 197 -53.35 -31.24 17.93
N GLY A 198 -53.66 -32.51 17.70
CA GLY A 198 -54.09 -33.41 18.77
C GLY A 198 -54.95 -34.57 18.25
N ASN A 199 -55.44 -35.37 19.19
CA ASN A 199 -56.26 -36.54 18.91
C ASN A 199 -57.71 -36.27 19.30
N TYR A 200 -58.63 -36.55 18.39
CA TYR A 200 -60.07 -36.38 18.57
C TYR A 200 -60.77 -37.72 18.38
N PRO A 201 -61.65 -38.16 19.29
CA PRO A 201 -62.38 -39.40 19.12
C PRO A 201 -63.31 -39.33 17.90
N ILE A 202 -63.42 -40.45 17.20
CA ILE A 202 -64.46 -40.75 16.21
C ILE A 202 -65.43 -41.71 16.90
N THR A 203 -66.50 -41.16 17.45
CA THR A 203 -67.45 -41.90 18.27
C THR A 203 -68.47 -42.65 17.43
N VAL A 204 -68.63 -43.93 17.72
CA VAL A 204 -69.68 -44.78 17.14
C VAL A 204 -70.93 -44.64 18.00
N THR A 205 -72.01 -44.09 17.44
CA THR A 205 -73.33 -44.09 18.09
C THR A 205 -74.23 -45.13 17.42
N LEU A 206 -74.63 -46.14 18.18
CA LEU A 206 -75.50 -47.21 17.70
C LEU A 206 -76.97 -46.75 17.66
N GLY A 207 -77.64 -47.04 16.56
CA GLY A 207 -79.10 -46.99 16.45
C GLY A 207 -79.76 -48.30 16.86
N SER A 208 -81.05 -48.46 16.53
CA SER A 208 -81.78 -49.70 16.81
C SER A 208 -81.34 -50.83 15.87
N ASN A 209 -80.89 -51.95 16.44
CA ASN A 209 -80.41 -53.14 15.73
C ASN A 209 -81.00 -54.41 16.38
N PRO A 210 -82.31 -54.65 16.29
CA PRO A 210 -83.01 -55.64 17.13
C PRO A 210 -82.48 -57.07 16.98
N ASN A 211 -81.97 -57.45 15.81
CA ASN A 211 -81.46 -58.80 15.57
C ASN A 211 -80.00 -59.03 16.00
N TYR A 212 -79.33 -58.00 16.53
CA TYR A 212 -77.90 -58.01 16.82
C TYR A 212 -77.59 -57.50 18.22
N THR A 213 -76.62 -58.13 18.87
CA THR A 213 -75.90 -57.53 20.00
C THR A 213 -74.64 -56.89 19.44
N VAL A 214 -74.66 -55.56 19.28
CA VAL A 214 -73.60 -54.82 18.61
C VAL A 214 -72.61 -54.24 19.62
N THR A 215 -71.32 -54.52 19.43
CA THR A 215 -70.23 -53.88 20.21
C THR A 215 -69.63 -52.72 19.41
N PRO A 216 -69.76 -51.47 19.87
CA PRO A 216 -69.13 -50.31 19.23
C PRO A 216 -67.68 -50.14 19.72
N THR A 217 -66.79 -49.78 18.80
CA THR A 217 -65.41 -49.38 19.11
C THR A 217 -65.09 -48.07 18.41
N ASP A 218 -64.79 -47.03 19.20
CA ASP A 218 -64.41 -45.72 18.71
C ASP A 218 -63.04 -45.75 18.01
N GLY A 219 -62.89 -44.85 17.03
CA GLY A 219 -61.64 -44.57 16.34
C GLY A 219 -61.06 -43.23 16.79
N THR A 220 -59.95 -42.82 16.19
CA THR A 220 -59.30 -41.54 16.46
C THR A 220 -59.04 -40.80 15.16
N LEU A 221 -59.40 -39.52 15.12
CA LEU A 221 -58.93 -38.55 14.14
C LEU A 221 -57.72 -37.79 14.72
N THR A 222 -56.55 -38.01 14.15
CA THR A 222 -55.32 -37.29 14.53
C THR A 222 -55.12 -36.06 13.64
N VAL A 223 -55.09 -34.88 14.24
CA VAL A 223 -54.70 -33.63 13.57
C VAL A 223 -53.20 -33.45 13.73
N ASN A 224 -52.46 -33.51 12.63
CA ASN A 224 -51.01 -33.35 12.58
C ASN A 224 -50.62 -31.88 12.34
N PRO A 225 -49.45 -31.43 12.83
CA PRO A 225 -48.93 -30.10 12.49
C PRO A 225 -48.84 -29.90 10.98
N ARG A 226 -49.17 -28.68 10.54
CA ARG A 226 -49.03 -28.29 9.13
C ARG A 226 -47.59 -27.77 8.88
N PRO A 227 -46.91 -28.19 7.81
CA PRO A 227 -45.60 -27.62 7.48
C PRO A 227 -45.70 -26.12 7.19
N ALA A 228 -44.80 -25.33 7.78
CA ALA A 228 -44.63 -23.91 7.49
C ALA A 228 -43.15 -23.53 7.46
N THR A 229 -42.81 -22.44 6.77
CA THR A 229 -41.43 -21.97 6.66
C THR A 229 -41.31 -20.51 7.10
N VAL A 230 -40.18 -20.19 7.74
CA VAL A 230 -39.77 -18.82 8.07
C VAL A 230 -38.37 -18.63 7.49
N LYS A 231 -38.26 -17.78 6.47
CA LYS A 231 -36.98 -17.44 5.85
C LYS A 231 -36.61 -16.01 6.15
N ALA A 232 -35.50 -15.78 6.85
CA ALA A 232 -34.98 -14.43 7.03
C ALA A 232 -34.57 -13.83 5.68
N ASP A 233 -34.91 -12.57 5.47
CA ASP A 233 -34.55 -11.86 4.25
C ASP A 233 -33.10 -11.39 4.32
N ASP A 234 -32.36 -11.53 3.22
CA ASP A 234 -31.01 -11.00 3.13
C ASP A 234 -31.02 -9.47 3.20
N LYS A 235 -30.04 -8.91 3.90
CA LYS A 235 -29.90 -7.47 4.12
C LYS A 235 -28.48 -7.02 3.79
N ASN A 236 -28.32 -5.72 3.61
CA ASN A 236 -27.01 -5.10 3.45
C ASN A 236 -26.93 -3.78 4.20
N LYS A 237 -25.69 -3.37 4.51
CA LYS A 237 -25.32 -2.07 5.07
C LYS A 237 -23.90 -1.72 4.67
N PHE A 238 -23.48 -0.47 4.82
CA PHE A 238 -22.05 -0.12 4.76
C PHE A 238 -21.44 -0.11 6.17
N TYR A 239 -20.12 -0.27 6.23
CA TYR A 239 -19.37 -0.18 7.48
C TYR A 239 -19.67 1.12 8.24
N GLY A 240 -19.96 1.03 9.53
CA GLY A 240 -20.30 2.16 10.40
C GLY A 240 -21.78 2.58 10.38
N ASP A 241 -22.58 2.12 9.43
CA ASP A 241 -24.01 2.37 9.43
C ASP A 241 -24.73 1.51 10.49
N LEU A 242 -25.90 1.91 10.95
CA LEU A 242 -26.72 1.08 11.84
C LEU A 242 -27.20 -0.18 11.11
N ASN A 243 -27.51 -1.24 11.86
CA ASN A 243 -28.11 -2.42 11.26
C ASN A 243 -29.51 -2.07 10.73
N PRO A 244 -29.88 -2.55 9.52
CA PRO A 244 -31.23 -2.41 9.04
C PRO A 244 -32.20 -3.25 9.89
N ALA A 245 -33.48 -2.90 9.85
CA ALA A 245 -34.53 -3.74 10.44
C ALA A 245 -34.51 -5.14 9.79
N LEU A 246 -34.42 -6.17 10.62
CA LEU A 246 -34.45 -7.56 10.17
C LEU A 246 -35.90 -7.93 9.82
N THR A 247 -36.08 -8.63 8.72
CA THR A 247 -37.39 -9.08 8.24
C THR A 247 -37.32 -10.54 7.80
N ALA A 248 -38.47 -11.20 7.73
CA ALA A 248 -38.57 -12.57 7.25
C ALA A 248 -39.83 -12.75 6.41
N THR A 249 -39.74 -13.67 5.46
CA THR A 249 -40.86 -14.15 4.66
C THR A 249 -41.41 -15.44 5.30
N VAL A 250 -42.70 -15.44 5.61
CA VAL A 250 -43.41 -16.60 6.20
C VAL A 250 -44.34 -17.22 5.16
N THR A 251 -44.30 -18.55 4.99
CA THR A 251 -45.19 -19.27 4.08
C THR A 251 -45.71 -20.57 4.69
N GLY A 252 -46.82 -21.10 4.16
CA GLY A 252 -47.43 -22.36 4.62
C GLY A 252 -48.45 -22.22 5.75
N THR A 253 -48.62 -21.02 6.33
CA THR A 253 -49.69 -20.76 7.30
C THR A 253 -51.06 -20.68 6.61
N VAL A 254 -52.10 -20.98 7.38
CA VAL A 254 -53.50 -20.87 6.98
C VAL A 254 -54.25 -20.01 7.98
N ASN A 255 -55.49 -19.63 7.66
CA ASN A 255 -56.37 -18.87 8.55
C ASN A 255 -55.79 -17.51 9.04
N GLY A 256 -54.79 -16.97 8.34
CA GLY A 256 -54.10 -15.75 8.79
C GLY A 256 -53.27 -15.92 10.07
N ASP A 257 -52.97 -17.17 10.45
CA ASP A 257 -52.19 -17.46 11.65
C ASP A 257 -50.78 -16.84 11.54
N ALA A 258 -50.34 -16.21 12.63
CA ALA A 258 -48.98 -15.73 12.79
C ALA A 258 -48.12 -16.80 13.47
N LEU A 259 -46.88 -16.98 12.99
CA LEU A 259 -45.89 -17.82 13.66
C LEU A 259 -45.11 -17.02 14.70
N ASN A 260 -44.79 -17.66 15.82
CA ASN A 260 -43.87 -17.13 16.81
C ASN A 260 -42.42 -17.46 16.39
N TYR A 261 -41.61 -16.44 16.14
CA TYR A 261 -40.18 -16.55 15.84
C TYR A 261 -39.46 -15.26 16.20
N THR A 262 -38.13 -15.34 16.35
CA THR A 262 -37.27 -14.17 16.48
C THR A 262 -36.17 -14.19 15.41
N LEU A 263 -35.69 -13.00 15.05
CA LEU A 263 -34.57 -12.79 14.14
C LEU A 263 -33.42 -12.16 14.91
N ALA A 264 -32.21 -12.66 14.71
CA ALA A 264 -31.02 -12.09 15.33
C ALA A 264 -29.83 -12.09 14.36
N THR A 265 -28.89 -11.18 14.57
CA THR A 265 -27.59 -11.22 13.92
C THR A 265 -26.51 -10.81 14.93
N THR A 266 -25.31 -11.35 14.77
CA THR A 266 -24.15 -10.97 15.58
C THR A 266 -23.48 -9.70 15.10
N ALA A 267 -23.85 -9.20 13.90
CA ALA A 267 -23.35 -7.93 13.41
C ALA A 267 -23.80 -6.79 14.32
N VAL A 268 -22.90 -5.84 14.58
CA VAL A 268 -23.17 -4.57 15.24
C VAL A 268 -22.87 -3.41 14.28
N GLN A 269 -23.10 -2.17 14.71
CA GLN A 269 -22.88 -0.97 13.90
C GLN A 269 -21.49 -0.95 13.21
N PHE A 270 -20.44 -1.28 13.97
CA PHE A 270 -19.04 -1.27 13.52
C PHE A 270 -18.45 -2.66 13.30
N SER A 271 -19.28 -3.67 13.02
CA SER A 271 -18.79 -4.96 12.55
C SER A 271 -18.00 -4.78 11.25
N ASN A 272 -16.85 -5.45 11.16
CA ASN A 272 -15.99 -5.42 9.98
C ASN A 272 -16.73 -5.87 8.71
N VAL A 273 -16.20 -5.50 7.56
CA VAL A 273 -16.72 -5.92 6.25
C VAL A 273 -16.72 -7.44 6.15
N GLY A 274 -17.85 -8.00 5.72
CA GLY A 274 -18.07 -9.44 5.68
C GLY A 274 -19.55 -9.81 5.72
N ASN A 275 -19.82 -11.10 5.82
CA ASN A 275 -21.16 -11.67 5.86
C ASN A 275 -21.48 -12.17 7.26
N TYR A 276 -22.64 -11.78 7.78
CA TYR A 276 -23.11 -12.15 9.10
C TYR A 276 -24.46 -12.85 8.98
N PRO A 277 -24.65 -14.04 9.57
CA PRO A 277 -25.95 -14.71 9.56
C PRO A 277 -27.05 -13.86 10.20
N ILE A 278 -28.24 -13.90 9.59
CA ILE A 278 -29.50 -13.48 10.20
C ILE A 278 -30.21 -14.77 10.58
N THR A 279 -30.09 -15.17 11.84
CA THR A 279 -30.60 -16.43 12.34
C THR A 279 -32.09 -16.34 12.62
N VAL A 280 -32.83 -17.37 12.20
CA VAL A 280 -34.23 -17.55 12.55
C VAL A 280 -34.31 -18.52 13.72
N ALA A 281 -34.89 -18.08 14.84
CA ALA A 281 -35.20 -18.95 15.97
C ALA A 281 -36.72 -19.15 16.07
N PRO A 282 -37.27 -20.30 15.65
CA PRO A 282 -38.68 -20.61 15.84
C PRO A 282 -39.01 -20.69 17.34
N GLY A 283 -40.10 -20.04 17.74
CA GLY A 283 -40.70 -20.21 19.06
C GLY A 283 -41.68 -21.39 19.08
N LEU A 284 -42.53 -21.44 20.12
CA LEU A 284 -43.56 -22.46 20.24
C LEU A 284 -44.70 -22.20 19.23
N ASN A 285 -44.91 -23.15 18.31
CA ASN A 285 -45.97 -23.10 17.29
C ASN A 285 -46.75 -24.43 17.28
N PRO A 286 -47.72 -24.65 18.20
CA PRO A 286 -48.31 -25.97 18.43
C PRO A 286 -48.99 -26.61 17.22
N ASN A 287 -49.47 -25.80 16.27
CA ASN A 287 -50.19 -26.25 15.07
C ASN A 287 -49.33 -26.38 13.82
N TYR A 288 -48.05 -25.99 13.89
CA TYR A 288 -47.17 -25.91 12.73
C TYR A 288 -45.83 -26.58 13.01
N ASP A 289 -45.34 -27.34 12.03
CA ASP A 289 -43.95 -27.78 12.00
C ASP A 289 -43.14 -26.75 11.20
N VAL A 290 -42.38 -25.92 11.91
CA VAL A 290 -41.72 -24.73 11.35
C VAL A 290 -40.30 -25.07 10.93
N THR A 291 -40.02 -24.93 9.63
CA THR A 291 -38.66 -25.01 9.09
C THR A 291 -38.05 -23.61 8.99
N PRO A 292 -37.05 -23.26 9.83
CA PRO A 292 -36.33 -21.99 9.71
C PRO A 292 -35.32 -22.03 8.56
N THR A 293 -35.10 -20.88 7.93
CA THR A 293 -34.01 -20.68 6.98
C THR A 293 -33.36 -19.33 7.23
N ASP A 294 -32.08 -19.36 7.57
CA ASP A 294 -31.31 -18.15 7.87
C ASP A 294 -31.07 -17.30 6.61
N GLY A 295 -30.98 -16.00 6.82
CA GLY A 295 -30.57 -15.01 5.82
C GLY A 295 -29.15 -14.54 6.10
N THR A 296 -28.67 -13.59 5.30
CA THR A 296 -27.34 -12.99 5.44
C THR A 296 -27.44 -11.47 5.49
N LEU A 297 -26.78 -10.86 6.47
CA LEU A 297 -26.47 -9.43 6.48
C LEU A 297 -25.05 -9.24 5.93
N THR A 298 -24.95 -8.63 4.74
CA THR A 298 -23.66 -8.26 4.14
C THR A 298 -23.27 -6.84 4.54
N VAL A 299 -22.11 -6.72 5.18
CA VAL A 299 -21.49 -5.43 5.51
C VAL A 299 -20.50 -5.08 4.39
N ASN A 300 -20.83 -4.05 3.61
CA ASN A 300 -20.04 -3.54 2.50
C ASN A 300 -19.02 -2.49 2.96
N LYS A 301 -17.94 -2.32 2.19
CA LYS A 301 -16.92 -1.30 2.46
C LYS A 301 -17.48 0.12 2.33
N LYS A 302 -17.13 1.01 3.26
CA LYS A 302 -17.51 2.42 3.19
C LYS A 302 -16.55 3.19 2.27
N ALA A 303 -17.10 3.95 1.32
CA ALA A 303 -16.29 4.82 0.46
C ALA A 303 -15.91 6.09 1.22
N ILE A 304 -14.63 6.45 1.18
CA ILE A 304 -14.09 7.69 1.73
C ILE A 304 -13.07 8.30 0.76
N SER A 305 -12.94 9.63 0.81
CA SER A 305 -11.99 10.39 0.01
C SER A 305 -11.07 11.22 0.91
N HIS A 306 -9.78 11.27 0.60
CA HIS A 306 -8.82 12.13 1.29
C HIS A 306 -7.96 12.88 0.28
N THR A 307 -7.80 14.20 0.49
CA THR A 307 -6.93 15.05 -0.32
C THR A 307 -5.65 15.31 0.45
N ILE A 308 -4.53 14.94 -0.13
CA ILE A 308 -3.21 15.12 0.48
C ILE A 308 -2.82 16.59 0.37
N GLY A 309 -2.29 17.15 1.45
CA GLY A 309 -1.82 18.54 1.47
C GLY A 309 -0.61 18.78 0.57
N ASN A 310 -0.34 20.06 0.30
CA ASN A 310 0.87 20.47 -0.42
C ASN A 310 2.02 20.72 0.54
N ASP A 311 3.24 20.62 0.03
CA ASP A 311 4.46 20.87 0.79
C ASP A 311 5.55 21.48 -0.12
N SER A 312 6.67 21.92 0.46
CA SER A 312 7.77 22.49 -0.30
C SER A 312 9.13 22.34 0.39
N HIS A 313 10.20 22.36 -0.41
CA HIS A 313 11.57 22.52 0.09
C HIS A 313 12.43 23.23 -0.95
N ASP A 314 13.62 23.68 -0.57
CA ASP A 314 14.57 24.27 -1.51
C ASP A 314 15.41 23.19 -2.20
N TYR A 315 15.91 23.48 -3.40
CA TYR A 315 16.90 22.64 -4.08
C TYR A 315 18.10 22.37 -3.17
N GLY A 316 18.56 21.11 -3.13
CA GLY A 316 19.63 20.67 -2.23
C GLY A 316 19.18 20.16 -0.86
N SER A 317 17.89 20.18 -0.55
CA SER A 317 17.34 19.59 0.68
C SER A 317 16.23 18.57 0.40
N THR A 318 15.59 18.05 1.45
CA THR A 318 14.43 17.14 1.38
C THR A 318 13.34 17.68 2.30
N ALA A 319 12.07 17.56 1.89
CA ALA A 319 10.91 17.82 2.73
C ALA A 319 10.66 16.67 3.71
N ASN A 320 10.07 16.99 4.87
CA ASN A 320 9.66 16.00 5.86
C ASN A 320 8.15 15.73 5.77
N LEU A 321 7.74 15.15 4.62
CA LEU A 321 6.34 14.95 4.27
C LEU A 321 5.49 14.30 5.39
N ALA A 322 6.08 13.36 6.15
CA ALA A 322 5.36 12.68 7.22
C ALA A 322 5.06 13.59 8.43
N ALA A 323 5.99 14.49 8.78
CA ALA A 323 5.79 15.45 9.85
C ALA A 323 4.88 16.59 9.41
N ASP A 324 5.05 17.06 8.17
CA ASP A 324 4.38 18.26 7.67
C ASP A 324 2.91 17.98 7.28
N LEU A 325 2.61 16.79 6.75
CA LEU A 325 1.26 16.40 6.30
C LEU A 325 0.51 15.49 7.29
N GLY A 326 1.20 14.97 8.31
CA GLY A 326 0.65 14.06 9.33
C GLY A 326 0.48 12.62 8.86
N ALA A 327 0.89 11.65 9.70
CA ALA A 327 0.94 10.23 9.33
C ALA A 327 -0.41 9.49 9.28
N THR A 328 -1.53 10.18 9.59
CA THR A 328 -2.87 9.59 9.57
C THR A 328 -3.92 10.61 9.15
N PHE A 329 -5.05 10.14 8.61
CA PHE A 329 -6.22 10.98 8.35
C PHE A 329 -7.51 10.34 8.90
N LEU A 330 -8.50 11.17 9.26
CA LEU A 330 -9.79 10.73 9.79
C LEU A 330 -10.66 10.11 8.69
N THR A 331 -11.35 9.01 9.00
CA THR A 331 -12.35 8.39 8.11
C THR A 331 -13.73 9.03 8.21
N GLY A 332 -13.99 9.78 9.29
CA GLY A 332 -15.32 10.30 9.62
C GLY A 332 -16.27 9.26 10.23
N VAL A 333 -15.79 8.04 10.50
CA VAL A 333 -16.55 6.97 11.13
C VAL A 333 -15.93 6.66 12.49
N ASN A 334 -16.71 6.76 13.56
CA ASN A 334 -16.29 6.40 14.93
C ASN A 334 -14.96 7.04 15.42
N GLY A 335 -14.57 8.20 14.88
CA GLY A 335 -13.29 8.84 15.20
C GLY A 335 -12.06 8.05 14.74
N GLU A 336 -12.22 7.13 13.79
CA GLU A 336 -11.16 6.27 13.29
C GLU A 336 -10.20 7.02 12.35
N ASN A 337 -8.92 6.65 12.43
CA ASN A 337 -7.87 7.17 11.56
C ASN A 337 -7.23 6.04 10.76
N LEU A 338 -6.92 6.30 9.49
CA LEU A 338 -6.10 5.41 8.67
C LEU A 338 -4.69 5.97 8.54
N ALA A 339 -3.70 5.08 8.67
CA ALA A 339 -2.30 5.42 8.48
C ALA A 339 -1.98 5.59 6.99
N ILE A 340 -1.22 6.64 6.67
CA ILE A 340 -0.84 6.99 5.31
C ILE A 340 0.65 7.31 5.27
N ALA A 341 1.34 6.76 4.28
CA ALA A 341 2.73 7.08 3.99
C ALA A 341 2.80 7.90 2.70
N TYR A 342 3.58 8.98 2.71
CA TYR A 342 3.72 9.88 1.57
C TYR A 342 5.02 9.64 0.82
N SER A 343 4.99 9.84 -0.49
CA SER A 343 6.17 9.83 -1.34
C SER A 343 6.01 10.84 -2.46
N SER A 344 7.14 11.40 -2.90
CA SER A 344 7.22 12.23 -4.09
C SER A 344 8.57 12.03 -4.74
N THR A 345 8.61 11.98 -6.07
CA THR A 345 9.88 11.98 -6.83
C THR A 345 10.60 13.32 -6.72
N GLY A 346 9.91 14.39 -6.31
CA GLY A 346 10.53 15.68 -6.01
C GLY A 346 11.30 15.70 -4.70
N ASN A 347 11.04 14.76 -3.78
CA ASN A 347 11.63 14.80 -2.44
C ASN A 347 13.03 14.17 -2.40
N THR A 348 13.97 14.79 -3.13
CA THR A 348 15.39 14.42 -3.11
C THR A 348 16.24 15.67 -3.13
N THR A 349 17.50 15.56 -2.71
CA THR A 349 18.44 16.70 -2.74
C THR A 349 18.85 17.11 -4.16
N THR A 350 18.53 16.31 -5.18
CA THR A 350 18.97 16.51 -6.57
C THR A 350 17.81 16.71 -7.55
N SER A 351 16.56 16.64 -7.08
CA SER A 351 15.39 16.91 -7.93
C SER A 351 15.38 18.38 -8.30
N ASN A 352 15.32 18.68 -9.61
CA ASN A 352 15.32 20.05 -10.11
C ASN A 352 14.14 20.87 -9.59
N VAL A 353 14.26 22.19 -9.68
CA VAL A 353 13.19 23.12 -9.36
C VAL A 353 11.96 22.85 -10.23
N GLY A 354 10.80 22.80 -9.57
CA GLY A 354 9.54 22.46 -10.23
C GLY A 354 8.50 21.91 -9.26
N THR A 355 7.42 21.38 -9.82
CA THR A 355 6.31 20.79 -9.07
C THR A 355 6.23 19.29 -9.29
N TYR A 356 6.07 18.54 -8.21
CA TYR A 356 6.03 17.09 -8.21
C TYR A 356 4.78 16.61 -7.46
N ALA A 357 4.19 15.49 -7.88
CA ALA A 357 3.05 14.92 -7.17
C ALA A 357 3.51 14.33 -5.82
N ILE A 358 2.74 14.57 -4.77
CA ILE A 358 2.80 13.84 -3.50
C ILE A 358 1.74 12.75 -3.56
N SER A 359 2.18 11.51 -3.72
CA SER A 359 1.33 10.34 -3.64
C SER A 359 1.28 9.80 -2.22
N GLY A 360 0.15 9.20 -1.85
CA GLY A 360 -0.03 8.52 -0.58
C GLY A 360 -0.27 7.03 -0.77
N LEU A 361 0.18 6.23 0.18
CA LEU A 361 -0.16 4.82 0.30
C LEU A 361 -0.77 4.58 1.68
N VAL A 362 -2.03 4.14 1.71
CA VAL A 362 -2.72 3.79 2.96
C VAL A 362 -2.28 2.40 3.41
N SER A 363 -1.83 2.30 4.66
CA SER A 363 -1.45 1.02 5.26
C SER A 363 -2.66 0.35 5.90
N ASN A 364 -2.78 -0.97 5.73
CA ASN A 364 -3.79 -1.79 6.41
C ASN A 364 -3.25 -2.38 7.74
N GLY A 365 -2.22 -1.80 8.35
CA GLY A 365 -1.49 -2.38 9.48
C GLY A 365 -2.34 -2.93 10.63
N THR A 366 -3.47 -2.29 10.93
CA THR A 366 -4.42 -2.69 12.00
C THR A 366 -5.63 -3.49 11.49
N GLY A 367 -5.71 -3.78 10.19
CA GLY A 367 -6.87 -4.38 9.53
C GLY A 367 -8.01 -3.40 9.24
N LEU A 368 -7.96 -2.17 9.77
CA LEU A 368 -9.06 -1.22 9.68
C LEU A 368 -9.32 -0.71 8.26
N ALA A 369 -8.27 -0.51 7.46
CA ALA A 369 -8.40 -0.03 6.08
C ALA A 369 -9.18 -1.01 5.18
N SER A 370 -9.25 -2.30 5.57
CA SER A 370 -10.04 -3.30 4.84
C SER A 370 -11.55 -3.00 4.83
N ASN A 371 -12.03 -2.19 5.79
CA ASN A 371 -13.43 -1.77 5.88
C ASN A 371 -13.79 -0.62 4.94
N TYR A 372 -12.80 -0.05 4.23
CA TYR A 372 -12.97 1.15 3.42
C TYR A 372 -12.58 0.94 1.97
N ILE A 373 -13.21 1.71 1.09
CA ILE A 373 -12.69 2.02 -0.24
C ILE A 373 -12.14 3.44 -0.15
N VAL A 374 -10.82 3.59 -0.28
CA VAL A 374 -10.15 4.89 -0.13
C VAL A 374 -9.78 5.45 -1.50
N THR A 375 -10.24 6.67 -1.78
CA THR A 375 -9.79 7.45 -2.94
C THR A 375 -8.88 8.57 -2.46
N LEU A 376 -7.63 8.58 -2.94
CA LEU A 376 -6.66 9.62 -2.63
C LEU A 376 -6.55 10.62 -3.79
N THR A 377 -6.55 11.90 -3.46
CA THR A 377 -6.16 12.97 -4.39
C THR A 377 -4.74 13.42 -4.02
N ASN A 378 -3.82 13.33 -4.99
CA ASN A 378 -2.42 13.68 -4.77
C ASN A 378 -2.26 15.16 -4.42
N GLY A 379 -1.32 15.43 -3.50
CA GLY A 379 -0.84 16.78 -3.22
C GLY A 379 0.25 17.21 -4.19
N THR A 380 0.78 18.40 -4.00
CA THR A 380 1.90 18.96 -4.78
C THR A 380 3.07 19.27 -3.86
N LEU A 381 4.25 18.76 -4.21
CA LEU A 381 5.53 19.14 -3.64
C LEU A 381 6.18 20.17 -4.56
N THR A 382 6.49 21.34 -4.02
CA THR A 382 7.20 22.39 -4.76
C THR A 382 8.67 22.40 -4.37
N VAL A 383 9.57 22.20 -5.33
CA VAL A 383 11.01 22.39 -5.15
C VAL A 383 11.34 23.82 -5.54
N ASN A 384 11.63 24.67 -4.56
CA ASN A 384 11.99 26.06 -4.73
C ASN A 384 13.47 26.20 -5.12
N LYS A 385 13.82 27.31 -5.77
CA LYS A 385 15.21 27.62 -6.08
C LYS A 385 16.03 27.83 -4.81
N LYS A 386 17.30 27.40 -4.85
CA LYS A 386 18.23 27.71 -3.78
C LYS A 386 18.82 29.11 -3.97
N ALA A 387 18.60 29.98 -2.99
CA ALA A 387 19.30 31.25 -2.92
C ALA A 387 20.78 31.04 -2.59
N ILE A 388 21.67 31.56 -3.43
CA ILE A 388 23.12 31.56 -3.20
C ILE A 388 23.73 32.93 -3.50
N SER A 389 24.81 33.26 -2.81
CA SER A 389 25.58 34.48 -3.02
C SER A 389 27.03 34.16 -3.33
N HIS A 390 27.60 34.81 -4.34
CA HIS A 390 29.02 34.69 -4.68
C HIS A 390 29.68 36.08 -4.77
N THR A 391 30.82 36.24 -4.12
CA THR A 391 31.65 37.44 -4.18
C THR A 391 32.80 37.20 -5.12
N ILE A 392 32.87 37.99 -6.19
CA ILE A 392 33.93 37.91 -7.19
C ILE A 392 35.23 38.43 -6.57
N GLY A 393 36.33 37.72 -6.78
CA GLY A 393 37.65 38.10 -6.30
C GLY A 393 38.20 39.37 -6.96
N ASN A 394 39.24 39.94 -6.36
CA ASN A 394 39.95 41.09 -6.90
C ASN A 394 41.12 40.65 -7.77
N ASP A 395 41.50 41.50 -8.71
CA ASP A 395 42.64 41.24 -9.61
C ASP A 395 43.37 42.56 -9.96
N SER A 396 44.51 42.48 -10.63
CA SER A 396 45.29 43.63 -11.04
C SER A 396 46.13 43.39 -12.28
N HIS A 397 46.38 44.45 -13.04
CA HIS A 397 47.41 44.44 -14.09
C HIS A 397 48.04 45.83 -14.24
N ASP A 398 49.24 45.87 -14.82
CA ASP A 398 49.89 47.14 -15.11
C ASP A 398 49.29 47.81 -16.35
N TYR A 399 49.37 49.13 -16.41
CA TYR A 399 49.01 49.91 -17.58
C TYR A 399 49.69 49.40 -18.86
N GLY A 400 48.94 49.33 -19.96
CA GLY A 400 49.44 48.78 -21.24
C GLY A 400 49.43 47.25 -21.33
N SER A 401 48.83 46.56 -20.35
CA SER A 401 48.58 45.12 -20.38
C SER A 401 47.10 44.80 -20.14
N THR A 402 46.73 43.53 -20.11
CA THR A 402 45.38 43.05 -19.75
C THR A 402 45.51 41.96 -18.70
N ALA A 403 44.60 41.93 -17.73
CA ALA A 403 44.45 40.83 -16.78
C ALA A 403 43.78 39.62 -17.43
N ASN A 404 44.10 38.41 -16.96
CA ASN A 404 43.45 37.18 -17.38
C ASN A 404 42.40 36.75 -16.35
N LEU A 405 41.36 37.57 -16.22
CA LEU A 405 40.33 37.42 -15.18
C LEU A 405 39.77 35.99 -15.07
N ALA A 406 39.63 35.26 -16.18
CA ALA A 406 39.11 33.90 -16.18
C ALA A 406 40.09 32.88 -15.58
N ALA A 407 41.39 33.03 -15.82
CA ALA A 407 42.41 32.17 -15.24
C ALA A 407 42.67 32.53 -13.76
N ASP A 408 42.68 33.83 -13.46
CA ASP A 408 43.08 34.34 -12.15
C ASP A 408 41.97 34.18 -11.10
N LEU A 409 40.69 34.33 -11.50
CA LEU A 409 39.53 34.20 -10.60
C LEU A 409 38.79 32.86 -10.72
N GLY A 410 39.12 32.05 -11.74
CA GLY A 410 38.50 30.75 -12.01
C GLY A 410 37.14 30.84 -12.70
N ALA A 411 36.92 30.02 -13.73
CA ALA A 411 35.72 30.09 -14.60
C ALA A 411 34.43 29.51 -13.98
N THR A 412 34.49 28.97 -12.75
CA THR A 412 33.33 28.44 -12.03
C THR A 412 33.43 28.73 -10.54
N PHE A 413 32.30 28.76 -9.83
CA PHE A 413 32.26 28.82 -8.37
C PHE A 413 31.34 27.75 -7.79
N LEU A 414 31.63 27.32 -6.57
CA LEU A 414 30.88 26.28 -5.85
C LEU A 414 29.55 26.85 -5.33
N THR A 415 28.46 26.11 -5.52
CA THR A 415 27.13 26.52 -5.00
C THR A 415 26.95 26.16 -3.52
N GLY A 416 27.78 25.25 -3.00
CA GLY A 416 27.63 24.67 -1.66
C GLY A 416 26.54 23.59 -1.57
N VAL A 417 25.89 23.25 -2.69
CA VAL A 417 24.86 22.21 -2.79
C VAL A 417 25.38 21.07 -3.65
N ASN A 418 25.35 19.84 -3.13
CA ASN A 418 25.75 18.60 -3.83
C ASN A 418 27.14 18.63 -4.53
N GLY A 419 28.04 19.55 -4.15
CA GLY A 419 29.33 19.73 -4.82
C GLY A 419 29.23 20.34 -6.23
N GLU A 420 28.12 21.01 -6.55
CA GLU A 420 27.86 21.59 -7.86
C GLU A 420 28.59 22.92 -8.07
N ASN A 421 28.92 23.20 -9.33
CA ASN A 421 29.55 24.42 -9.78
C ASN A 421 28.68 25.14 -10.83
N LEU A 422 28.63 26.47 -10.75
CA LEU A 422 28.06 27.30 -11.81
C LEU A 422 29.18 28.02 -12.57
N ALA A 423 29.02 28.08 -13.89
CA ALA A 423 29.96 28.77 -14.77
C ALA A 423 29.74 30.29 -14.70
N ILE A 424 30.82 31.05 -14.61
CA ILE A 424 30.79 32.51 -14.52
C ILE A 424 31.79 33.11 -15.50
N ALA A 425 31.35 34.12 -16.24
CA ALA A 425 32.20 34.90 -17.13
C ALA A 425 32.40 36.30 -16.53
N TYR A 426 33.65 36.72 -16.39
CA TYR A 426 34.01 38.01 -15.82
C TYR A 426 34.21 39.07 -16.89
N SER A 427 33.86 40.32 -16.56
CA SER A 427 34.19 41.48 -17.37
C SER A 427 34.48 42.69 -16.50
N SER A 428 35.42 43.51 -16.94
CA SER A 428 35.70 44.81 -16.34
C SER A 428 36.05 45.80 -17.45
N THR A 429 35.55 47.02 -17.34
CA THR A 429 35.95 48.12 -18.23
C THR A 429 37.41 48.51 -18.05
N GLY A 430 38.03 48.12 -16.91
CA GLY A 430 39.45 48.29 -16.67
C GLY A 430 40.33 47.28 -17.39
N ASN A 431 39.79 46.14 -17.86
CA ASN A 431 40.60 45.08 -18.46
C ASN A 431 40.89 45.33 -19.95
N THR A 432 41.58 46.43 -20.24
CA THR A 432 42.06 46.77 -21.58
C THR A 432 43.44 47.39 -21.48
N VAL A 433 44.24 47.27 -22.53
CA VAL A 433 45.58 47.91 -22.56
C VAL A 433 45.52 49.44 -22.45
N LEU A 434 44.37 50.06 -22.72
CA LEU A 434 44.17 51.51 -22.72
C LEU A 434 43.56 52.06 -21.43
N ALA A 435 43.09 51.19 -20.52
CA ALA A 435 42.47 51.64 -19.28
C ALA A 435 43.49 52.40 -18.43
N ASN A 436 43.13 53.59 -17.94
CA ASN A 436 44.02 54.39 -17.10
C ASN A 436 44.22 53.73 -15.73
N VAL A 437 45.26 54.16 -15.02
CA VAL A 437 45.50 53.75 -13.63
C VAL A 437 44.31 54.15 -12.75
N GLY A 438 43.80 53.18 -11.99
CA GLY A 438 42.58 53.34 -11.21
C GLY A 438 41.97 52.02 -10.75
N ILE A 439 40.77 52.10 -10.18
CA ILE A 439 40.00 50.95 -9.70
C ILE A 439 38.74 50.81 -10.55
N TYR A 440 38.50 49.61 -11.05
CA TYR A 440 37.37 49.27 -11.89
C TYR A 440 36.59 48.09 -11.28
N ALA A 441 35.28 48.04 -11.48
CA ALA A 441 34.50 46.89 -11.03
C ALA A 441 34.75 45.67 -11.92
N ILE A 442 34.90 44.49 -11.32
CA ILE A 442 34.82 43.20 -11.99
C ILE A 442 33.38 42.70 -11.80
N THR A 443 32.64 42.67 -12.90
CA THR A 443 31.28 42.14 -12.96
C THR A 443 31.30 40.72 -13.50
N GLY A 444 30.30 39.93 -13.13
CA GLY A 444 30.15 38.55 -13.61
C GLY A 444 28.78 38.33 -14.24
N VAL A 445 28.73 37.46 -15.24
CA VAL A 445 27.49 36.88 -15.76
C VAL A 445 27.58 35.38 -15.56
N VAL A 446 26.63 34.84 -14.78
CA VAL A 446 26.50 33.39 -14.59
C VAL A 446 25.78 32.82 -15.81
N SER A 447 26.33 31.76 -16.39
CA SER A 447 25.71 31.09 -17.53
C SER A 447 25.19 29.72 -17.13
N ASP A 448 24.10 29.29 -17.78
CA ASP A 448 23.52 27.96 -17.58
C ASP A 448 24.25 26.88 -18.38
N GLY A 449 25.56 27.02 -18.60
CA GLY A 449 26.37 26.09 -19.39
C GLY A 449 26.33 24.64 -18.86
N THR A 450 25.86 24.43 -17.64
CA THR A 450 25.69 23.13 -16.97
C THR A 450 24.23 22.68 -16.82
N GLY A 451 23.24 23.51 -17.19
CA GLY A 451 21.81 23.23 -17.01
C GLY A 451 21.30 23.35 -15.56
N LEU A 452 22.17 23.73 -14.63
CA LEU A 452 21.88 23.80 -13.20
C LEU A 452 21.40 25.18 -12.73
N LEU A 453 21.63 26.25 -13.50
CA LEU A 453 21.31 27.62 -13.08
C LEU A 453 19.81 27.80 -12.82
N SER A 454 18.96 27.05 -13.52
CA SER A 454 17.51 27.02 -13.31
C SER A 454 17.11 26.65 -11.87
N ASN A 455 18.00 25.96 -11.13
CA ASN A 455 17.77 25.54 -9.74
C ASN A 455 18.19 26.59 -8.70
N TYR A 456 18.81 27.69 -9.10
CA TYR A 456 19.38 28.67 -8.20
C TYR A 456 18.84 30.08 -8.47
N ASP A 457 18.76 30.87 -7.40
CA ASP A 457 18.69 32.32 -7.48
C ASP A 457 20.03 32.88 -7.00
N VAL A 458 20.82 33.39 -7.95
CA VAL A 458 22.22 33.80 -7.70
C VAL A 458 22.32 35.31 -7.52
N THR A 459 22.93 35.72 -6.41
CA THR A 459 23.32 37.12 -6.18
C THR A 459 24.84 37.26 -6.29
N LEU A 460 25.31 38.13 -7.18
CA LEU A 460 26.73 38.42 -7.35
C LEU A 460 27.12 39.72 -6.67
N THR A 461 28.25 39.69 -5.96
CA THR A 461 28.93 40.90 -5.47
C THR A 461 30.17 41.13 -6.32
N ASN A 462 30.27 42.32 -6.94
CA ASN A 462 31.38 42.67 -7.84
C ASN A 462 32.71 42.71 -7.09
N GLY A 463 33.77 42.25 -7.76
CA GLY A 463 35.16 42.41 -7.33
C GLY A 463 35.75 43.72 -7.84
N THR A 464 37.03 43.95 -7.55
CA THR A 464 37.77 45.12 -8.02
C THR A 464 38.98 44.74 -8.86
N LEU A 465 39.10 45.34 -10.05
CA LEU A 465 40.28 45.31 -10.88
C LEU A 465 41.10 46.57 -10.64
N THR A 466 42.35 46.43 -10.19
CA THR A 466 43.26 47.56 -9.99
C THR A 466 44.23 47.65 -11.16
N VAL A 467 44.19 48.76 -11.89
CA VAL A 467 45.20 49.05 -12.93
C VAL A 467 46.34 49.82 -12.28
N THR A 468 47.52 49.19 -12.19
CA THR A 468 48.74 49.76 -11.60
C THR A 468 49.58 50.51 -12.63
N LYS A 469 50.45 51.40 -12.15
CA LYS A 469 51.31 52.21 -13.03
C LYS A 469 52.33 51.32 -13.73
N ALA A 470 52.51 51.55 -15.03
CA ALA A 470 53.63 50.96 -15.76
C ALA A 470 54.94 51.72 -15.48
N HIS A 471 56.05 51.07 -15.77
CA HIS A 471 57.37 51.59 -15.47
C HIS A 471 57.99 52.34 -16.67
N LEU A 472 58.37 53.61 -16.49
CA LEU A 472 59.27 54.32 -17.41
C LEU A 472 60.69 54.35 -16.85
N THR A 473 61.62 53.81 -17.62
CA THR A 473 63.04 53.90 -17.31
C THR A 473 63.54 55.31 -17.58
N VAL A 474 64.17 55.92 -16.56
CA VAL A 474 64.81 57.23 -16.67
C VAL A 474 66.31 57.04 -16.86
N THR A 475 66.82 57.33 -18.06
CA THR A 475 68.24 57.18 -18.39
C THR A 475 68.88 58.55 -18.49
N ALA A 476 69.87 58.85 -17.64
CA ALA A 476 70.66 60.07 -17.80
C ALA A 476 71.48 59.98 -19.10
N VAL A 477 71.43 61.03 -19.92
CA VAL A 477 72.14 61.09 -21.19
C VAL A 477 73.61 61.37 -20.92
N ASP A 478 74.50 60.56 -21.51
CA ASP A 478 75.94 60.80 -21.45
C ASP A 478 76.32 62.17 -22.03
N LYS A 479 77.28 62.84 -21.38
CA LYS A 479 77.73 64.19 -21.74
C LYS A 479 79.24 64.26 -21.81
N THR A 480 79.73 65.15 -22.64
CA THR A 480 81.15 65.50 -22.71
C THR A 480 81.31 67.01 -22.56
N LYS A 481 82.36 67.44 -21.87
CA LYS A 481 82.73 68.84 -21.72
C LYS A 481 84.24 69.00 -21.80
N ILE A 482 84.70 70.15 -22.24
CA ILE A 482 86.08 70.58 -22.05
C ILE A 482 86.16 71.36 -20.72
N TYR A 483 87.21 71.14 -19.94
CA TYR A 483 87.45 71.81 -18.66
C TYR A 483 87.47 73.33 -18.83
N ASP A 484 86.61 74.05 -18.10
CA ASP A 484 86.50 75.51 -18.13
C ASP A 484 86.31 76.11 -16.72
N GLY A 485 86.46 75.29 -15.67
CA GLY A 485 86.24 75.67 -14.28
C GLY A 485 84.77 75.83 -13.87
N ALA A 486 83.80 75.67 -14.76
CA ALA A 486 82.38 75.76 -14.46
C ALA A 486 81.71 74.37 -14.39
N VAL A 487 80.74 74.23 -13.48
CA VAL A 487 79.90 73.03 -13.38
C VAL A 487 79.18 72.79 -14.72
N PHE A 488 79.12 71.54 -15.18
CA PHE A 488 78.34 71.19 -16.36
C PHE A 488 76.84 71.38 -16.08
N SER A 489 76.17 72.19 -16.92
CA SER A 489 74.73 72.40 -16.88
C SER A 489 74.24 72.75 -18.29
N PRO A 490 73.07 72.26 -18.74
CA PRO A 490 72.13 71.39 -18.03
C PRO A 490 72.39 69.89 -18.26
N PHE A 491 72.07 69.06 -17.24
CA PHE A 491 71.92 67.61 -17.41
C PHE A 491 70.55 67.27 -18.02
N THR A 492 70.49 66.19 -18.81
CA THR A 492 69.26 65.75 -19.49
C THR A 492 69.09 64.24 -19.34
N ALA A 493 67.84 63.75 -19.33
CA ALA A 493 67.51 62.34 -19.30
C ALA A 493 66.55 61.99 -20.44
N THR A 494 66.58 60.74 -20.89
CA THR A 494 65.58 60.16 -21.78
C THR A 494 64.67 59.24 -21.00
N LEU A 495 63.40 59.19 -21.40
CA LEU A 495 62.42 58.24 -20.90
C LEU A 495 62.20 57.15 -21.94
N SER A 496 62.11 55.90 -21.50
CA SER A 496 61.79 54.75 -22.35
C SER A 496 60.93 53.75 -21.61
N GLY A 497 60.23 52.88 -22.34
CA GLY A 497 59.28 51.92 -21.76
C GLY A 497 57.80 52.30 -21.95
N PHE A 498 57.52 53.34 -22.76
CA PHE A 498 56.15 53.72 -23.11
C PHE A 498 55.36 52.55 -23.71
N LYS A 499 54.09 52.46 -23.33
CA LYS A 499 53.11 51.46 -23.78
C LYS A 499 52.22 52.06 -24.86
N ASN A 500 51.47 51.21 -25.54
CA ASN A 500 50.40 51.62 -26.47
C ASN A 500 50.83 52.58 -27.60
N GLY A 501 52.11 52.58 -27.98
CA GLY A 501 52.66 53.49 -28.99
C GLY A 501 52.81 54.94 -28.52
N GLU A 502 52.70 55.19 -27.21
CA GLU A 502 52.90 56.52 -26.62
C GLU A 502 54.35 56.99 -26.73
N THR A 503 54.54 58.31 -26.68
CA THR A 503 55.87 58.94 -26.71
C THR A 503 55.94 60.05 -25.64
N ASP A 504 57.15 60.40 -25.20
CA ASP A 504 57.37 61.48 -24.23
C ASP A 504 56.69 62.79 -24.66
N SER A 505 56.85 63.18 -25.93
CA SER A 505 56.23 64.38 -26.50
C SER A 505 54.71 64.30 -26.50
N GLY A 506 54.15 63.16 -26.92
CA GLY A 506 52.70 62.95 -26.96
C GLY A 506 52.05 63.02 -25.58
N LEU A 507 52.65 62.37 -24.58
CA LEU A 507 52.11 62.39 -23.21
C LEU A 507 52.23 63.75 -22.54
N ARG A 508 53.30 64.52 -22.83
CA ARG A 508 53.44 65.90 -22.33
C ARG A 508 52.44 66.84 -22.96
N ALA A 509 52.20 66.73 -24.27
CA ALA A 509 51.18 67.53 -24.95
C ALA A 509 49.76 67.24 -24.42
N ALA A 510 49.49 65.99 -24.04
CA ALA A 510 48.24 65.57 -23.42
C ALA A 510 48.15 65.87 -21.92
N LEU A 511 49.17 66.50 -21.31
CA LEU A 511 49.29 66.75 -19.87
C LEU A 511 49.28 65.49 -18.99
N ALA A 512 49.48 64.31 -19.58
CA ALA A 512 49.52 63.02 -18.89
C ALA A 512 50.91 62.68 -18.34
N LEU A 513 51.94 63.43 -18.76
CA LEU A 513 53.30 63.42 -18.24
C LEU A 513 53.78 64.86 -18.03
N SER A 514 54.34 65.16 -16.86
CA SER A 514 54.81 66.49 -16.50
C SER A 514 56.09 66.42 -15.67
N GLY A 515 56.72 67.58 -15.46
CA GLY A 515 57.98 67.71 -14.72
C GLY A 515 59.22 67.24 -15.48
N ALA A 516 60.36 67.25 -14.81
CA ALA A 516 61.65 66.86 -15.37
C ALA A 516 62.39 65.94 -14.41
N ALA A 517 63.22 65.05 -14.96
CA ALA A 517 64.11 64.22 -14.17
C ALA A 517 65.05 65.11 -13.34
N GLY A 518 65.29 64.70 -12.10
CA GLY A 518 66.32 65.30 -11.26
C GLY A 518 67.67 64.64 -11.54
N PHE A 519 68.74 65.26 -11.07
CA PHE A 519 70.08 64.69 -11.13
C PHE A 519 70.76 64.85 -9.77
N GLY A 520 71.40 63.78 -9.31
CA GLY A 520 72.08 63.72 -8.03
C GLY A 520 73.34 64.60 -7.97
N PRO A 521 73.89 64.80 -6.76
CA PRO A 521 74.98 65.74 -6.49
C PRO A 521 76.32 65.39 -7.17
N THR A 522 76.55 64.12 -7.49
CA THR A 522 77.90 63.61 -7.80
C THR A 522 78.52 64.20 -9.09
N ALA A 523 77.71 64.55 -10.09
CA ALA A 523 78.18 65.25 -11.30
C ALA A 523 77.87 66.76 -11.28
N THR A 524 77.02 67.22 -10.36
CA THR A 524 76.45 68.58 -10.34
C THR A 524 77.14 69.52 -9.33
N THR A 525 77.87 69.02 -8.33
CA THR A 525 78.47 69.89 -7.29
C THR A 525 79.98 69.76 -7.12
N THR A 526 80.59 68.69 -7.64
CA THR A 526 82.03 68.39 -7.42
C THR A 526 82.84 68.16 -8.70
N ALA A 527 82.20 68.03 -9.86
CA ALA A 527 82.89 67.78 -11.12
C ALA A 527 83.43 69.07 -11.72
N PHE A 528 84.58 69.50 -11.21
CA PHE A 528 85.37 70.57 -11.82
C PHE A 528 86.55 70.01 -12.58
N LEU A 529 87.15 68.91 -12.13
CA LEU A 529 88.40 68.40 -12.68
C LEU A 529 88.15 67.58 -13.96
N PRO A 530 89.13 67.48 -14.86
CA PRO A 530 89.12 66.50 -15.94
C PRO A 530 88.94 65.11 -15.33
N GLY A 531 87.95 64.37 -15.82
CA GLY A 531 87.34 63.28 -15.07
C GLY A 531 86.20 62.59 -15.80
N THR A 532 85.99 61.30 -15.52
CA THR A 532 84.74 60.59 -15.82
C THR A 532 83.91 60.52 -14.56
N TYR A 533 82.71 61.11 -14.59
CA TYR A 533 81.80 61.23 -13.47
C TYR A 533 80.46 60.57 -13.78
N THR A 534 79.88 59.89 -12.79
CA THR A 534 78.55 59.29 -12.93
C THR A 534 77.47 60.36 -12.81
N ILE A 535 76.62 60.46 -13.84
CA ILE A 535 75.39 61.22 -13.81
C ILE A 535 74.30 60.29 -13.26
N THR A 536 73.94 60.47 -11.99
CA THR A 536 72.86 59.70 -11.37
C THR A 536 71.53 60.43 -11.54
N PRO A 537 70.60 59.94 -12.38
CA PRO A 537 69.28 60.54 -12.45
C PRO A 537 68.47 60.25 -11.18
N SER A 538 67.48 61.08 -10.93
CA SER A 538 66.41 60.85 -9.96
C SER A 538 65.07 61.19 -10.60
N VAL A 539 63.97 60.75 -9.99
CA VAL A 539 62.62 61.05 -10.50
C VAL A 539 62.37 62.56 -10.56
N GLY A 540 63.01 63.36 -9.70
CA GLY A 540 62.87 64.81 -9.71
C GLY A 540 61.42 65.24 -9.52
N SER A 541 60.89 66.02 -10.46
CA SER A 541 59.49 66.44 -10.50
C SER A 541 58.64 65.63 -11.48
N LEU A 542 59.17 64.55 -12.06
CA LEU A 542 58.43 63.71 -12.99
C LEU A 542 57.17 63.16 -12.36
N SER A 543 56.04 63.39 -13.04
CA SER A 543 54.73 62.89 -12.64
C SER A 543 53.97 62.46 -13.88
N ALA A 544 53.39 61.26 -13.83
CA ALA A 544 52.51 60.76 -14.87
C ALA A 544 51.30 60.06 -14.26
N THR A 545 50.19 60.12 -15.00
CA THR A 545 48.94 59.45 -14.61
C THR A 545 49.13 57.95 -14.59
N ASN A 546 49.71 57.39 -15.66
CA ASN A 546 49.77 55.95 -15.88
C ASN A 546 51.15 55.33 -15.67
N TYR A 547 52.15 56.14 -15.38
CA TYR A 547 53.53 55.68 -15.22
C TYR A 547 54.15 56.07 -13.90
N ASP A 548 55.00 55.20 -13.40
CA ASP A 548 56.07 55.56 -12.47
C ASP A 548 57.40 55.62 -13.21
N PHE A 549 58.45 56.02 -12.50
CA PHE A 549 59.75 56.36 -13.08
C PHE A 549 60.85 55.46 -12.52
N THR A 550 60.70 54.16 -12.73
CA THR A 550 61.67 53.13 -12.35
C THR A 550 61.93 52.18 -13.53
N PRO A 551 63.12 51.56 -13.65
CA PRO A 551 64.36 51.84 -12.92
C PRO A 551 65.04 53.15 -13.39
N LEU A 552 66.01 53.62 -12.60
CA LEU A 552 66.85 54.78 -12.92
C LEU A 552 68.21 54.28 -13.45
N VAL A 553 68.62 54.74 -14.63
CA VAL A 553 69.86 54.31 -15.29
C VAL A 553 70.85 55.47 -15.35
N ASN A 554 72.01 55.27 -14.72
CA ASN A 554 73.07 56.25 -14.68
C ASN A 554 73.65 56.52 -16.08
N GLY A 555 74.03 57.78 -16.33
CA GLY A 555 74.84 58.20 -17.47
C GLY A 555 76.24 58.62 -17.01
N THR A 556 77.02 59.13 -17.94
CA THR A 556 78.43 59.48 -17.74
C THR A 556 78.72 60.90 -18.23
N LEU A 557 79.36 61.73 -17.39
CA LEU A 557 79.95 63.00 -17.78
C LEU A 557 81.46 62.82 -17.92
N THR A 558 82.00 63.04 -19.12
CA THR A 558 83.46 63.05 -19.35
C THR A 558 83.96 64.48 -19.57
N ILE A 559 84.87 64.93 -18.72
CA ILE A 559 85.52 66.25 -18.81
C ILE A 559 86.96 66.07 -19.31
N THR A 560 87.32 66.69 -20.44
CA THR A 560 88.65 66.62 -21.06
C THR A 560 89.38 67.97 -21.03
N TYR A 561 90.67 67.99 -21.36
CA TYR A 561 91.44 69.23 -21.49
C TYR A 561 91.10 70.02 -22.76
N GLY A 562 91.30 71.33 -22.73
CA GLY A 562 91.14 72.23 -23.87
C GLY A 562 92.41 72.41 -24.69
N THR A 563 92.36 73.30 -25.67
CA THR A 563 93.49 73.65 -26.54
C THR A 563 94.09 75.00 -26.15
N CYS A 564 95.40 75.07 -25.91
CA CYS A 564 96.10 76.31 -25.60
C CYS A 564 96.18 77.25 -26.82
N SER A 565 95.97 78.57 -26.63
CA SER A 565 96.10 79.62 -27.66
C SER A 565 97.25 80.59 -27.32
N GLY A 566 98.06 81.00 -28.32
CA GLY A 566 99.21 81.92 -28.13
C GLY A 566 100.47 81.55 -28.95
N SER A 567 101.53 82.35 -28.85
CA SER A 567 102.82 82.11 -29.56
C SER A 567 103.58 80.86 -29.08
N GLU A 568 103.12 80.26 -28.00
CA GLU A 568 103.59 79.00 -27.42
C GLU A 568 102.39 78.05 -27.26
N ALA A 569 101.75 77.72 -28.39
CA ALA A 569 100.54 76.91 -28.43
C ALA A 569 100.83 75.39 -28.49
N GLY A 570 100.04 74.62 -27.75
CA GLY A 570 100.07 73.17 -27.70
C GLY A 570 100.83 72.64 -26.48
N GLY A 571 100.67 71.36 -26.14
CA GLY A 571 101.43 70.67 -25.09
C GLY A 571 102.92 70.55 -25.43
N VAL A 572 103.55 71.69 -25.66
CA VAL A 572 104.90 71.91 -26.12
C VAL A 572 105.71 72.33 -24.91
N ILE A 573 106.90 71.76 -24.82
CA ILE A 573 107.82 72.11 -23.76
C ILE A 573 108.54 73.38 -24.09
N LEU A 574 108.64 74.23 -23.08
CA LEU A 574 109.18 75.56 -23.20
C LEU A 574 110.59 75.58 -22.57
N PRO A 575 111.53 76.37 -23.12
CA PRO A 575 112.97 76.20 -22.91
C PRO A 575 113.40 75.97 -21.45
N PRO A 576 114.41 75.09 -21.24
CA PRO A 576 115.53 74.78 -22.11
C PRO A 576 115.43 73.40 -22.80
N ILE A 577 114.59 73.34 -23.82
CA ILE A 577 114.59 72.39 -24.93
C ILE A 577 114.36 73.28 -26.16
N ASN A 578 115.09 73.06 -27.25
CA ASN A 578 114.93 73.84 -28.48
C ASN A 578 113.52 73.64 -29.06
N SER A 579 113.09 74.55 -29.92
CA SER A 579 111.79 74.49 -30.63
C SER A 579 111.59 73.24 -31.49
N ASP A 580 112.65 72.46 -31.75
CA ASP A 580 112.63 71.19 -32.47
C ASP A 580 112.51 69.95 -31.55
N GLY A 581 112.37 70.16 -30.24
CA GLY A 581 112.26 69.09 -29.24
C GLY A 581 113.60 68.43 -28.86
N THR A 582 114.73 68.94 -29.33
CA THR A 582 116.07 68.53 -28.88
C THR A 582 116.55 69.43 -27.74
N SER A 583 117.12 68.87 -26.68
CA SER A 583 117.76 69.66 -25.62
C SER A 583 119.25 69.37 -25.65
N VAL A 584 120.05 70.42 -25.82
CA VAL A 584 121.50 70.37 -25.63
C VAL A 584 121.85 71.38 -24.54
N TYR A 585 121.40 71.13 -23.32
CA TYR A 585 121.98 71.79 -22.14
C TYR A 585 123.25 71.00 -21.77
N PRO A 586 124.45 71.50 -22.08
CA PRO A 586 125.68 70.78 -21.81
C PRO A 586 126.02 70.97 -20.33
N ARG A 587 125.36 70.21 -19.45
CA ARG A 587 125.73 70.13 -18.04
C ARG A 587 126.43 68.81 -17.78
N LYS A 588 127.49 68.87 -16.98
CA LYS A 588 128.21 67.71 -16.44
C LYS A 588 127.21 66.71 -15.84
N GLY A 589 127.40 65.42 -16.14
CA GLY A 589 126.65 64.33 -15.52
C GLY A 589 126.53 64.54 -14.01
N GLY A 590 125.30 64.60 -13.51
CA GLY A 590 124.99 64.97 -12.13
C GLY A 590 124.21 66.28 -11.90
N SER A 591 123.76 66.96 -12.96
CA SER A 591 123.02 68.25 -12.87
C SER A 591 121.50 68.10 -13.04
N THR A 592 120.74 69.21 -13.08
CA THR A 592 119.29 69.21 -13.39
C THR A 592 118.91 70.03 -14.61
N ILE A 593 117.79 69.65 -15.23
CA ILE A 593 117.18 70.31 -16.39
C ILE A 593 115.80 70.80 -15.97
N PRO A 594 115.53 72.11 -15.97
CA PRO A 594 114.16 72.60 -15.78
C PRO A 594 113.34 72.23 -17.02
N VAL A 595 112.20 71.57 -16.87
CA VAL A 595 111.25 71.27 -17.94
C VAL A 595 109.99 72.07 -17.68
N LYS A 596 109.48 72.77 -18.70
CA LYS A 596 108.26 73.58 -18.59
C LYS A 596 107.20 73.13 -19.57
N PHE A 597 105.93 73.11 -19.19
CA PHE A 597 104.80 72.82 -20.10
C PHE A 597 103.52 73.49 -19.65
N THR A 598 102.53 73.57 -20.54
CA THR A 598 101.23 74.18 -20.25
C THR A 598 100.10 73.22 -20.61
N VAL A 599 99.10 73.14 -19.74
CA VAL A 599 97.81 72.47 -20.02
C VAL A 599 96.74 73.52 -19.88
N CYS A 600 95.80 73.59 -20.82
CA CYS A 600 94.83 74.68 -20.88
C CYS A 600 93.39 74.24 -20.70
N ASP A 601 92.60 75.17 -20.18
CA ASP A 601 91.16 75.10 -20.15
C ASP A 601 90.56 75.35 -21.55
N ALA A 602 89.24 75.28 -21.67
CA ALA A 602 88.49 75.49 -22.90
C ALA A 602 88.70 76.88 -23.53
N ASN A 603 89.11 77.87 -22.73
CA ASN A 603 89.36 79.23 -23.16
C ASN A 603 90.83 79.44 -23.58
N GLY A 604 91.65 78.38 -23.51
CA GLY A 604 93.08 78.44 -23.79
C GLY A 604 93.91 78.99 -22.62
N ASN A 605 93.32 79.17 -21.43
CA ASN A 605 94.06 79.63 -20.26
C ASN A 605 94.81 78.47 -19.59
N PRO A 606 96.06 78.68 -19.13
CA PRO A 606 96.81 77.71 -18.35
C PRO A 606 96.10 77.26 -17.06
N ILE A 607 96.10 75.95 -16.81
CA ILE A 607 95.55 75.33 -15.61
C ILE A 607 96.65 75.19 -14.56
N SER A 608 96.52 75.90 -13.45
CA SER A 608 97.48 75.89 -12.34
C SER A 608 97.20 74.85 -11.25
N ASN A 609 96.01 74.24 -11.26
CA ASN A 609 95.60 73.27 -10.26
C ASN A 609 96.24 71.89 -10.54
N PRO A 610 97.12 71.36 -9.67
CA PRO A 610 97.80 70.08 -9.91
C PRO A 610 96.82 68.90 -9.99
N ALA A 611 95.74 68.93 -9.21
CA ALA A 611 94.72 67.88 -9.22
C ALA A 611 93.89 67.86 -10.51
N ALA A 612 93.84 68.99 -11.24
CA ALA A 612 93.18 69.06 -12.54
C ALA A 612 94.08 68.53 -13.66
N VAL A 613 95.41 68.64 -13.52
CA VAL A 613 96.38 68.37 -14.60
C VAL A 613 96.97 66.96 -14.53
N PHE A 614 97.23 66.45 -13.33
CA PHE A 614 97.94 65.18 -13.15
C PHE A 614 97.01 64.05 -12.69
N ALA A 615 97.26 62.84 -13.21
CA ALA A 615 96.66 61.63 -12.66
C ALA A 615 97.35 61.29 -11.31
N GLY A 616 96.69 61.55 -10.19
CA GLY A 616 97.21 61.24 -8.85
C GLY A 616 98.07 62.33 -8.21
N THR A 617 98.75 62.02 -7.10
CA THR A 617 99.46 63.01 -6.28
C THR A 617 100.78 63.41 -6.91
N GLY A 618 100.80 64.58 -7.57
CA GLY A 618 102.04 65.30 -7.90
C GLY A 618 102.65 65.02 -9.27
N GLY A 619 101.95 64.35 -10.19
CA GLY A 619 102.45 64.09 -11.55
C GLY A 619 103.51 63.00 -11.60
N THR A 620 103.48 62.17 -12.65
CA THR A 620 104.48 61.12 -12.86
C THR A 620 105.25 61.36 -14.14
N LEU A 621 106.56 61.20 -14.05
CA LEU A 621 107.47 61.19 -15.18
C LEU A 621 107.87 59.75 -15.49
N THR A 622 107.66 59.32 -16.73
CA THR A 622 108.00 57.97 -17.19
C THR A 622 109.02 58.05 -18.32
N MET A 623 110.18 57.41 -18.20
CA MET A 623 111.12 57.29 -19.32
C MET A 623 110.59 56.29 -20.34
N LEU A 624 110.59 56.68 -21.61
CA LEU A 624 110.15 55.88 -22.75
C LEU A 624 111.32 55.27 -23.55
N SER A 625 112.45 55.97 -23.75
CA SER A 625 113.61 55.45 -24.54
C SER A 625 114.94 56.19 -24.27
N ALA A 626 116.09 55.63 -24.73
CA ALA A 626 117.45 56.19 -24.66
C ALA A 626 118.35 55.81 -25.89
N VAL A 627 119.02 56.74 -26.59
CA VAL A 627 119.79 56.52 -27.87
C VAL A 627 121.13 57.31 -27.93
N ARG A 628 122.24 56.81 -28.51
CA ARG A 628 123.59 57.47 -28.48
C ARG A 628 123.85 58.58 -29.55
N GLY A 629 124.53 59.71 -29.24
CA GLY A 629 124.79 60.89 -30.10
C GLY A 629 126.26 61.42 -30.22
N GLN A 630 126.57 62.37 -31.15
CA GLN A 630 127.92 62.86 -31.56
C GLN A 630 128.37 64.20 -30.88
N LEU A 631 129.65 64.35 -30.47
CA LEU A 631 130.20 65.44 -29.63
C LEU A 631 130.93 66.57 -30.41
N GLY A 632 130.73 67.84 -30.01
CA GLY A 632 131.48 69.03 -30.47
C GLY A 632 131.81 70.00 -29.32
N THR A 633 132.91 70.74 -29.40
CA THR A 633 133.52 71.58 -28.33
C THR A 633 132.80 72.92 -28.09
N VAL A 634 132.64 73.32 -26.81
CA VAL A 634 131.92 74.55 -26.38
C VAL A 634 132.58 75.21 -25.15
N ASN A 635 132.48 76.54 -25.08
CA ASN A 635 133.02 77.46 -24.08
C ASN A 635 132.08 77.60 -22.85
N GLU A 636 132.64 77.61 -21.63
CA GLU A 636 131.88 77.55 -20.36
C GLU A 636 131.79 78.90 -19.64
N VAL A 637 130.56 79.37 -19.36
CA VAL A 637 130.27 80.31 -18.27
C VAL A 637 129.05 79.76 -17.52
N GLY A 638 129.21 79.37 -16.25
CA GLY A 638 128.23 78.56 -15.51
C GLY A 638 127.24 79.34 -14.66
N GLU A 639 126.01 78.81 -14.53
CA GLU A 639 125.06 79.11 -13.45
C GLU A 639 124.58 77.82 -12.75
N ASN A 640 124.37 77.87 -11.43
CA ASN A 640 124.07 76.73 -10.56
C ASN A 640 122.57 76.67 -10.22
N ALA A 641 121.86 75.59 -10.59
CA ALA A 641 120.45 75.38 -10.24
C ALA A 641 120.25 74.01 -9.57
N ILE A 642 119.48 73.98 -8.48
CA ILE A 642 119.29 72.83 -7.57
C ILE A 642 118.16 71.91 -8.09
N PRO A 643 118.31 70.57 -8.03
CA PRO A 643 117.21 69.63 -8.28
C PRO A 643 115.99 69.90 -7.40
N ASP A 644 114.78 69.79 -7.96
CA ASP A 644 113.55 69.71 -7.17
C ASP A 644 112.85 68.38 -7.42
N ALA A 645 112.02 67.94 -6.48
CA ALA A 645 111.41 66.62 -6.48
C ALA A 645 109.94 66.62 -6.96
N ALA A 646 109.37 67.77 -7.34
CA ALA A 646 107.93 67.91 -7.60
C ALA A 646 107.62 68.89 -8.74
N PHE A 647 106.50 68.67 -9.43
CA PHE A 647 105.97 69.63 -10.40
C PHE A 647 105.41 70.87 -9.69
N ARG A 648 105.85 72.06 -10.11
CA ARG A 648 105.46 73.37 -9.56
C ARG A 648 104.89 74.26 -10.66
N PHE A 649 103.81 74.99 -10.38
CA PHE A 649 103.24 75.94 -11.35
C PHE A 649 103.79 77.34 -11.13
N THR A 650 104.33 77.98 -12.17
CA THR A 650 104.82 79.35 -12.12
C THR A 650 104.82 80.00 -13.50
N GLY A 651 104.50 81.30 -13.58
CA GLY A 651 104.54 82.05 -14.84
C GLY A 651 103.72 81.42 -15.97
N SER A 652 102.51 80.95 -15.67
CA SER A 652 101.60 80.31 -16.63
C SER A 652 102.02 78.93 -17.16
N GLN A 653 103.04 78.31 -16.55
CA GLN A 653 103.57 77.01 -16.96
C GLN A 653 103.77 76.11 -15.73
N TRP A 654 103.57 74.82 -15.91
CA TRP A 654 104.12 73.80 -15.00
C TRP A 654 105.60 73.65 -15.27
N ILE A 655 106.39 73.62 -14.22
CA ILE A 655 107.84 73.47 -14.25
C ILE A 655 108.24 72.34 -13.29
N PHE A 656 109.25 71.56 -13.63
CA PHE A 656 109.94 70.70 -12.66
C PHE A 656 111.42 70.60 -13.06
N ASN A 657 112.29 70.32 -12.09
CA ASN A 657 113.72 70.14 -12.38
C ASN A 657 114.04 68.65 -12.48
N MET A 658 114.23 68.14 -13.69
CA MET A 658 114.61 66.76 -13.94
C MET A 658 116.08 66.51 -13.57
N ALA A 659 116.35 65.59 -12.66
CA ALA A 659 117.72 65.17 -12.35
C ALA A 659 118.32 64.32 -13.48
N THR A 660 119.57 64.61 -13.87
CA THR A 660 120.30 63.84 -14.90
C THR A 660 121.35 62.90 -14.32
N THR A 661 121.44 62.78 -12.99
CA THR A 661 122.42 61.92 -12.28
C THR A 661 122.41 60.47 -12.74
N ASN A 662 121.25 59.96 -13.15
CA ASN A 662 121.09 58.58 -13.61
C ASN A 662 121.09 58.45 -15.15
N LEU A 663 121.36 59.54 -15.88
CA LEU A 663 121.42 59.55 -17.34
C LEU A 663 122.87 59.45 -17.80
N THR A 664 123.11 58.67 -18.85
CA THR A 664 124.45 58.41 -19.38
C THR A 664 124.81 59.48 -20.41
N ALA A 665 126.01 60.03 -20.28
CA ALA A 665 126.58 60.95 -21.25
C ALA A 665 126.64 60.34 -22.67
N GLY A 666 126.37 61.17 -23.67
CA GLY A 666 126.23 60.79 -25.07
C GLY A 666 124.90 60.15 -25.46
N TYR A 667 123.81 60.24 -24.67
CA TYR A 667 122.50 59.65 -24.98
C TYR A 667 121.32 60.66 -25.01
N ASP A 668 120.38 60.49 -25.94
CA ASP A 668 119.06 61.14 -26.04
C ASP A 668 117.96 60.27 -25.42
N TYR A 669 117.26 60.80 -24.43
CA TYR A 669 116.19 60.15 -23.68
C TYR A 669 114.82 60.70 -24.03
N THR A 670 113.79 59.86 -24.22
CA THR A 670 112.39 60.31 -24.36
C THR A 670 111.63 60.06 -23.05
N PHE A 671 110.84 61.01 -22.57
CA PHE A 671 110.00 60.91 -21.37
C PHE A 671 108.54 61.23 -21.66
N ARG A 672 107.63 60.71 -20.83
CA ARG A 672 106.21 61.00 -20.80
C ARG A 672 105.80 61.55 -19.45
N ILE A 673 104.95 62.58 -19.47
CA ILE A 673 104.21 63.09 -18.32
C ILE A 673 102.78 62.58 -18.45
N ASN A 674 102.31 61.81 -17.48
CA ASN A 674 100.92 61.33 -17.46
C ASN A 674 100.01 62.43 -16.93
N LEU A 675 99.06 62.88 -17.76
CA LEU A 675 98.00 63.80 -17.36
C LEU A 675 96.75 63.00 -16.99
N ALA A 676 95.81 63.61 -16.26
CA ALA A 676 94.56 62.93 -15.89
C ALA A 676 93.79 62.34 -17.09
N TYR A 677 93.73 63.04 -18.22
CA TYR A 677 93.05 62.63 -19.46
C TYR A 677 93.91 62.84 -20.72
N GLY A 678 95.18 62.43 -20.66
CA GLY A 678 96.11 62.53 -21.79
C GLY A 678 97.56 62.32 -21.35
N SER A 679 98.51 62.65 -22.22
CA SER A 679 99.94 62.64 -21.86
C SER A 679 100.73 63.65 -22.68
N ILE A 680 101.82 64.15 -22.11
CA ILE A 680 102.82 64.97 -22.82
C ILE A 680 104.08 64.14 -22.99
N ILE A 681 104.76 64.21 -24.14
CA ILE A 681 105.98 63.45 -24.44
C ILE A 681 107.10 64.40 -24.85
N PHE A 682 108.33 64.13 -24.40
CA PHE A 682 109.48 64.99 -24.67
C PHE A 682 110.83 64.30 -24.67
N LYS A 683 111.87 64.96 -25.19
CA LYS A 683 113.20 64.38 -25.35
C LYS A 683 114.32 65.23 -24.71
N VAL A 684 115.36 64.58 -24.21
CA VAL A 684 116.49 65.19 -23.51
C VAL A 684 117.80 64.51 -23.91
N GLY A 685 118.73 65.25 -24.50
CA GLY A 685 120.09 64.79 -24.79
C GLY A 685 121.06 65.08 -23.63
N VAL A 686 121.86 64.09 -23.24
CA VAL A 686 122.90 64.20 -22.21
C VAL A 686 124.25 64.09 -22.89
N LYS A 687 125.10 65.11 -22.73
CA LYS A 687 126.44 65.17 -23.33
C LYS A 687 127.52 64.62 -22.41
#